data_AF-A0A7C3EUU4-F1
#
_entry.id   AF-A0A7C3EUU4-F1
#
_cell.length_a   1.000
_cell.length_b   1.000
_cell.length_c   1.000
_cell.angle_alpha   90.00
_cell.angle_beta   90.00
_cell.angle_gamma   90.00
#
_symmetry.space_group_name_H-M   'P 1'
#
loop_
_entity.id
_entity.type
_entity.pdbx_description
1 polymer ?
#
loop_
_entity_poly.entity_id
_entity_poly.type
_entity_poly.pdbx_seq_one_letter_code
_entity_poly.pdbx_strand_id
1 'polypeptide(L)'
;MRVFYVRPSDNGNYGIETALANCQRPVEELHVALFRGLRVPLEPLNFDPREQGLAHLNRYDVAILAGLDPVALLPSETLAVAAFVERGGGLVLVGGSHSFGNAEGSYLLLDPVLPVRILRGLDVEAGVLPTPSVHPIARGLPAPLGYIRKVHPVEPKPGAHVALRAGDLPLVVAGEFGYGRVIVVASYPECDEAEYGWFFTGDAFDDFVRSALAWMRKEHEPFWFESFSLPNRQVGTGNEEFGKARLAGAEPFAVRLAVRLADASGRVVHESAASLPARKTHDAIVSFRVPDAPRSRGLHYVSVIAADAEGREVARRDVAVEVVNPTRLSLQLEDGRHAFAPGETARVLARVVSDLQQPPPEVALELSLLGEGGNAALAPHHRTVRWRDGRYEEAELPLPIPRLRPGAYRLLAELRVGGELADAADEELHVLAPPPARASFPLIADGGCHLDRASTERSIAETAGAGANTLSLPGPPAWRPGEAPHREAMLAHARDCAARAGLALAHHRCGLVPGLRPAAPLPFCALTPEFRHALDHRVRPVVAAAARVPGLHFHELASRAAVNPEQLCRCSACRAAYERNLGEELPEGGPASLNPAQRKALGAFVTSYWWHVLSAVAKLRDEAGAGVRLSLTFDATSFLRDGPAAPYCDAFVWARACETAEVAPEADLERFRLSLAGHQAILASLGKPLGAQLDLAEGGLPAAEAAYTAIARGVGHLHVADNPRYAGRRRQPPLPEALGGLFLRLTRAGPLLARSHRPPARAALLFPFTEVAVNGGSRALAAFGLLDAAAGGADLLHERLVAEGVPASLGAVAAFGVRVIPRRVAAALARFVEGGGLLLADCADMQDEEGAPLAWPEAFFGTAETPVFGPFAARRRRFGAGRTLLFTPGIAEAYRQAVGAGDAVAARELRRAIADALAEHGVRPLARADDPCVEVGLRACAADTWLLAAVNHSDVARKPRVELDPAVIRPACAFGLSTGEPVAVEHEDVPALTLGLPPHDGGVFVLYAERPFTLRLEAPERVAARGGALSYRVLVLNESGQPAHGCHIVRLRVTDAAGHERPEYGGERVAAGGVLEVAEPLAVNERLGAWTLSVADLLTRRVVRRAVEVVSEAAEPSPSPESKSESP
;
A
#
# COMPACT_ATOMS: atom_id res chain seq x y z
N MET A 1 -3.60 -34.84 15.81
CA MET A 1 -4.80 -34.19 15.23
C MET A 1 -4.37 -33.33 14.07
N ARG A 2 -5.04 -33.44 12.93
CA ARG A 2 -4.76 -32.69 11.71
C ARG A 2 -5.89 -31.68 11.48
N VAL A 3 -5.56 -30.39 11.37
CA VAL A 3 -6.52 -29.30 11.27
C VAL A 3 -6.35 -28.58 9.94
N PHE A 4 -7.47 -28.35 9.26
CA PHE A 4 -7.53 -27.50 8.08
C PHE A 4 -8.22 -26.18 8.44
N TYR A 5 -7.50 -25.07 8.40
CA TYR A 5 -8.00 -23.77 8.80
C TYR A 5 -8.05 -22.80 7.61
N VAL A 6 -9.24 -22.33 7.27
CA VAL A 6 -9.48 -21.35 6.22
C VAL A 6 -9.88 -20.02 6.85
N ARG A 7 -9.22 -18.93 6.45
CA ARG A 7 -9.60 -17.57 6.85
C ARG A 7 -9.34 -16.53 5.75
N PRO A 8 -10.00 -15.37 5.77
CA PRO A 8 -9.67 -14.27 4.88
C PRO A 8 -8.25 -13.79 5.23
N SER A 9 -7.50 -13.35 4.23
CA SER A 9 -6.16 -12.80 4.47
C SER A 9 -6.18 -11.32 4.90
N ASP A 10 -7.32 -10.65 4.77
CA ASP A 10 -7.56 -9.23 5.04
C ASP A 10 -8.34 -8.98 6.35
N ASN A 11 -9.05 -10.00 6.85
CA ASN A 11 -9.58 -10.01 8.22
C ASN A 11 -8.57 -10.74 9.11
N GLY A 12 -8.11 -10.06 10.17
CA GLY A 12 -6.95 -10.47 10.96
C GLY A 12 -7.10 -11.76 11.77
N ASN A 13 -6.23 -11.91 12.77
CA ASN A 13 -6.14 -13.10 13.61
C ASN A 13 -7.46 -13.34 14.39
N TYR A 14 -8.17 -14.43 14.08
CA TYR A 14 -9.33 -14.91 14.85
C TYR A 14 -8.94 -15.51 16.21
N GLY A 15 -7.67 -15.40 16.63
CA GLY A 15 -7.13 -16.07 17.83
C GLY A 15 -6.91 -17.57 17.65
N ILE A 16 -7.43 -18.17 16.58
CA ILE A 16 -7.49 -19.62 16.38
C ILE A 16 -6.10 -20.26 16.25
N GLU A 17 -5.16 -19.62 15.52
CA GLU A 17 -3.80 -20.16 15.36
C GLU A 17 -3.07 -20.25 16.71
N THR A 18 -3.16 -19.18 17.52
CA THR A 18 -2.60 -19.13 18.88
C THR A 18 -3.26 -20.18 19.78
N ALA A 19 -4.58 -20.28 19.76
CA ALA A 19 -5.33 -21.27 20.55
C ALA A 19 -4.96 -22.71 20.17
N LEU A 20 -4.74 -22.98 18.88
CA LEU A 20 -4.30 -24.29 18.37
C LEU A 20 -2.88 -24.63 18.79
N ALA A 21 -1.96 -23.65 18.77
CA ALA A 21 -0.59 -23.83 19.26
C ALA A 21 -0.55 -24.15 20.76
N ASN A 22 -1.52 -23.65 21.53
CA ASN A 22 -1.67 -23.85 22.97
C ASN A 22 -2.46 -25.11 23.36
N CYS A 23 -2.83 -25.98 22.42
CA CYS A 23 -3.54 -27.23 22.71
C CYS A 23 -2.63 -28.29 23.40
N GLN A 24 -3.18 -29.00 24.38
CA GLN A 24 -2.49 -30.06 25.17
C GLN A 24 -1.83 -31.13 24.32
N ARG A 25 -2.53 -31.59 23.28
CA ARG A 25 -1.95 -32.42 22.23
C ARG A 25 -1.64 -31.46 21.08
N PRO A 26 -0.36 -31.23 20.76
CA PRO A 26 -0.03 -30.35 19.65
C PRO A 26 -0.73 -30.86 18.39
N VAL A 27 -1.29 -29.92 17.64
CA VAL A 27 -1.80 -30.20 16.30
C VAL A 27 -0.63 -30.78 15.50
N GLU A 28 -0.75 -32.05 15.09
CA GLU A 28 0.31 -32.77 14.38
C GLU A 28 0.56 -32.15 13.00
N GLU A 29 -0.50 -31.62 12.40
CA GLU A 29 -0.47 -30.96 11.09
C GLU A 29 -1.52 -29.85 11.08
N LEU A 30 -1.08 -28.60 10.97
CA LEU A 30 -1.95 -27.44 10.77
C LEU A 30 -1.74 -26.92 9.36
N HIS A 31 -2.79 -26.98 8.54
CA HIS A 31 -2.80 -26.37 7.22
C HIS A 31 -3.69 -25.13 7.21
N VAL A 32 -3.05 -23.97 7.08
CA VAL A 32 -3.73 -22.68 6.96
C VAL A 32 -3.87 -22.33 5.48
N ALA A 33 -5.10 -22.09 5.04
CA ALA A 33 -5.43 -21.61 3.71
C ALA A 33 -6.01 -20.19 3.82
N LEU A 34 -5.32 -19.23 3.20
CA LEU A 34 -5.76 -17.85 3.15
C LEU A 34 -6.52 -17.59 1.85
N PHE A 35 -7.58 -16.78 1.92
CA PHE A 35 -8.30 -16.33 0.72
C PHE A 35 -8.45 -14.80 0.67
N ARG A 36 -8.43 -14.24 -0.55
CA ARG A 36 -8.83 -12.86 -0.89
C ARG A 36 -9.91 -12.93 -1.96
N GLY A 37 -11.04 -12.26 -1.74
CA GLY A 37 -12.15 -12.23 -2.69
C GLY A 37 -12.95 -13.55 -2.76
N LEU A 38 -13.52 -13.87 -3.92
CA LEU A 38 -14.53 -14.93 -4.06
C LEU A 38 -13.98 -16.33 -4.38
N ARG A 39 -12.77 -16.70 -3.95
CA ARG A 39 -12.30 -18.09 -4.07
C ARG A 39 -11.38 -18.52 -2.95
N VAL A 40 -11.71 -19.63 -2.31
CA VAL A 40 -10.83 -20.36 -1.41
C VAL A 40 -9.97 -21.35 -2.20
N PRO A 41 -8.66 -21.43 -1.95
CA PRO A 41 -7.89 -22.59 -2.39
C PRO A 41 -8.19 -23.76 -1.44
N LEU A 42 -9.27 -24.51 -1.67
CA LEU A 42 -9.40 -25.84 -1.05
C LEU A 42 -8.46 -26.88 -1.70
N GLU A 43 -7.77 -26.48 -2.77
CA GLU A 43 -6.76 -27.24 -3.49
C GLU A 43 -5.35 -26.79 -3.07
N PRO A 44 -4.49 -27.66 -2.51
CA PRO A 44 -3.06 -27.37 -2.34
C PRO A 44 -2.40 -27.12 -3.70
N LEU A 45 -1.35 -26.28 -3.74
CA LEU A 45 -0.64 -25.80 -4.95
C LEU A 45 -0.05 -26.89 -5.90
N ASN A 46 -0.27 -28.18 -5.66
CA ASN A 46 0.21 -29.31 -6.48
C ASN A 46 -0.85 -30.43 -6.58
N PHE A 47 -2.00 -30.16 -7.19
CA PHE A 47 -3.13 -31.10 -7.28
C PHE A 47 -3.50 -31.47 -8.73
N ASP A 48 -3.65 -32.77 -9.03
CA ASP A 48 -4.27 -33.28 -10.27
C ASP A 48 -5.69 -33.82 -9.98
N PRO A 49 -6.75 -33.12 -10.40
CA PRO A 49 -8.14 -33.51 -10.16
C PRO A 49 -8.54 -34.86 -10.77
N ARG A 50 -7.82 -35.33 -11.79
CA ARG A 50 -8.16 -36.55 -12.53
C ARG A 50 -7.68 -37.81 -11.83
N GLU A 51 -6.64 -37.71 -11.00
CA GLU A 51 -6.05 -38.87 -10.31
C GLU A 51 -6.52 -39.02 -8.85
N GLN A 52 -6.87 -37.90 -8.17
CA GLN A 52 -6.88 -37.88 -6.70
C GLN A 52 -8.24 -37.50 -6.04
N GLY A 53 -9.25 -37.10 -6.81
CA GLY A 53 -10.62 -36.83 -6.34
C GLY A 53 -10.78 -35.49 -5.60
N LEU A 54 -12.00 -34.92 -5.63
CA LEU A 54 -12.30 -33.58 -5.12
C LEU A 54 -12.19 -33.51 -3.57
N ALA A 55 -11.30 -32.63 -3.10
CA ALA A 55 -11.00 -32.22 -1.73
C ALA A 55 -10.49 -33.33 -0.79
N HIS A 56 -9.18 -33.33 -0.50
CA HIS A 56 -8.51 -34.18 0.50
C HIS A 56 -8.96 -33.93 1.97
N LEU A 57 -10.17 -33.42 2.22
CA LEU A 57 -10.66 -33.13 3.59
C LEU A 57 -10.64 -34.37 4.50
N ASN A 58 -10.74 -35.58 3.93
CA ASN A 58 -10.64 -36.85 4.65
C ASN A 58 -9.28 -37.06 5.36
N ARG A 59 -8.25 -36.26 5.07
CA ARG A 59 -6.97 -36.28 5.80
C ARG A 59 -6.98 -35.43 7.06
N TYR A 60 -8.03 -34.68 7.34
CA TYR A 60 -8.11 -33.85 8.53
C TYR A 60 -9.14 -34.43 9.49
N ASP A 61 -8.99 -34.09 10.77
CA ASP A 61 -9.97 -34.44 11.80
C ASP A 61 -10.97 -33.29 11.96
N VAL A 62 -10.51 -32.05 11.76
CA VAL A 62 -11.30 -30.83 11.91
C VAL A 62 -11.02 -29.86 10.76
N ALA A 63 -12.08 -29.28 10.21
CA ALA A 63 -12.05 -28.14 9.30
C ALA A 63 -12.63 -26.90 10.00
N ILE A 64 -11.90 -25.79 9.97
CA ILE A 64 -12.32 -24.50 10.54
C ILE A 64 -12.43 -23.51 9.39
N LEU A 65 -13.62 -22.96 9.18
CA LEU A 65 -13.93 -21.99 8.13
C LEU A 65 -14.33 -20.67 8.80
N ALA A 66 -13.43 -19.68 8.81
CA ALA A 66 -13.68 -18.39 9.43
C ALA A 66 -13.94 -17.31 8.36
N GLY A 67 -14.95 -16.47 8.58
CA GLY A 67 -15.27 -15.32 7.71
C GLY A 67 -15.62 -15.67 6.27
N LEU A 68 -16.04 -16.92 6.03
CA LEU A 68 -16.23 -17.46 4.69
C LEU A 68 -17.60 -17.11 4.12
N ASP A 69 -17.63 -16.41 3.00
CA ASP A 69 -18.80 -16.35 2.11
C ASP A 69 -18.89 -17.65 1.28
N PRO A 70 -20.03 -18.36 1.22
CA PRO A 70 -20.19 -19.56 0.41
C PRO A 70 -19.89 -19.38 -1.07
N VAL A 71 -19.98 -18.16 -1.60
CA VAL A 71 -19.60 -17.87 -2.99
C VAL A 71 -18.11 -18.16 -3.25
N ALA A 72 -17.29 -18.18 -2.20
CA ALA A 72 -15.88 -18.52 -2.28
C ALA A 72 -15.62 -20.02 -2.47
N LEU A 73 -16.65 -20.87 -2.35
CA LEU A 73 -16.59 -22.30 -2.62
C LEU A 73 -17.38 -22.66 -3.88
N LEU A 74 -16.85 -23.59 -4.67
CA LEU A 74 -17.61 -24.27 -5.70
C LEU A 74 -18.72 -25.13 -5.06
N PRO A 75 -19.82 -25.41 -5.78
CA PRO A 75 -20.86 -26.31 -5.30
C PRO A 75 -20.31 -27.69 -4.89
N SER A 76 -19.37 -28.24 -5.66
CA SER A 76 -18.70 -29.52 -5.38
C SER A 76 -17.87 -29.48 -4.09
N GLU A 77 -17.19 -28.37 -3.83
CA GLU A 77 -16.41 -28.15 -2.62
C GLU A 77 -17.30 -28.04 -1.39
N THR A 78 -18.43 -27.34 -1.53
CA THR A 78 -19.43 -27.20 -0.48
C THR A 78 -20.03 -28.56 -0.10
N LEU A 79 -20.32 -29.40 -1.10
CA LEU A 79 -20.76 -30.77 -0.89
C LEU A 79 -19.67 -31.65 -0.27
N ALA A 80 -18.39 -31.43 -0.60
CA ALA A 80 -17.28 -32.15 0.01
C ALA A 80 -17.15 -31.83 1.51
N VAL A 81 -17.34 -30.56 1.90
CA VAL A 81 -17.42 -30.17 3.33
C VAL A 81 -18.58 -30.88 4.02
N ALA A 82 -19.76 -30.93 3.39
CA ALA A 82 -20.91 -31.64 3.95
C ALA A 82 -20.65 -33.14 4.14
N ALA A 83 -20.10 -33.80 3.11
CA ALA A 83 -19.73 -35.20 3.16
C ALA A 83 -18.62 -35.50 4.19
N PHE A 84 -17.67 -34.58 4.37
CA PHE A 84 -16.64 -34.68 5.40
C PHE A 84 -17.24 -34.73 6.80
N VAL A 85 -18.19 -33.84 7.11
CA VAL A 85 -18.90 -33.85 8.39
C VAL A 85 -19.74 -35.12 8.54
N GLU A 86 -20.51 -35.48 7.52
CA GLU A 86 -21.35 -36.68 7.54
C GLU A 86 -20.56 -37.94 7.92
N ARG A 87 -19.30 -38.04 7.45
CA ARG A 87 -18.38 -39.17 7.69
C ARG A 87 -17.64 -39.13 9.02
N GLY A 88 -17.86 -38.11 9.87
CA GLY A 88 -17.22 -38.02 11.19
C GLY A 88 -16.30 -36.83 11.40
N GLY A 89 -16.08 -36.00 10.38
CA GLY A 89 -15.27 -34.80 10.49
C GLY A 89 -15.89 -33.73 11.40
N GLY A 90 -15.04 -32.97 12.10
CA GLY A 90 -15.47 -31.79 12.85
C GLY A 90 -15.49 -30.53 11.98
N LEU A 91 -16.56 -29.74 12.01
CA LEU A 91 -16.65 -28.46 11.30
C LEU A 91 -16.87 -27.31 12.28
N VAL A 92 -16.00 -26.30 12.22
CA VAL A 92 -16.25 -25.00 12.87
C VAL A 92 -16.49 -23.96 11.80
N LEU A 93 -17.61 -23.24 11.87
CA LEU A 93 -17.91 -22.11 11.02
C LEU A 93 -17.96 -20.84 11.89
N VAL A 94 -17.04 -19.91 11.65
CA VAL A 94 -16.94 -18.62 12.37
C VAL A 94 -17.35 -17.49 11.44
N GLY A 95 -18.00 -16.47 11.98
CA GLY A 95 -18.52 -15.36 11.21
C GLY A 95 -17.45 -14.46 10.62
N GLY A 96 -17.92 -13.40 9.98
CA GLY A 96 -17.10 -12.39 9.32
C GLY A 96 -17.99 -11.32 8.71
N SER A 97 -17.39 -10.16 8.42
CA SER A 97 -18.06 -9.00 7.84
C SER A 97 -18.86 -9.30 6.56
N HIS A 98 -18.46 -10.33 5.81
CA HIS A 98 -19.09 -10.78 4.56
C HIS A 98 -19.61 -12.23 4.62
N SER A 99 -19.85 -12.79 5.80
CA SER A 99 -20.39 -14.16 5.95
C SER A 99 -21.83 -14.16 6.50
N PHE A 100 -22.42 -15.35 6.63
CA PHE A 100 -23.75 -15.54 7.23
C PHE A 100 -24.82 -14.65 6.60
N GLY A 101 -25.48 -13.80 7.40
CA GLY A 101 -26.54 -12.91 6.94
C GLY A 101 -26.08 -11.92 5.87
N ASN A 102 -24.81 -11.52 5.93
CA ASN A 102 -24.17 -10.56 5.02
C ASN A 102 -23.54 -11.19 3.77
N ALA A 103 -23.53 -12.52 3.65
CA ALA A 103 -22.91 -13.19 2.51
C ALA A 103 -23.60 -12.83 1.19
N GLU A 104 -22.86 -12.69 0.10
CA GLU A 104 -23.46 -12.68 -1.25
C GLU A 104 -23.98 -14.07 -1.61
N GLY A 105 -23.20 -15.11 -1.27
CA GLY A 105 -23.51 -16.51 -1.52
C GLY A 105 -24.61 -17.07 -0.64
N SER A 106 -25.06 -18.29 -0.96
CA SER A 106 -26.09 -19.00 -0.21
C SER A 106 -25.52 -20.23 0.48
N TYR A 107 -25.82 -20.38 1.76
CA TYR A 107 -25.46 -21.59 2.54
C TYR A 107 -26.38 -22.78 2.27
N LEU A 108 -27.28 -22.72 1.28
CA LEU A 108 -28.27 -23.78 0.99
C LEU A 108 -27.67 -25.20 0.94
N LEU A 109 -26.46 -25.37 0.40
CA LEU A 109 -25.80 -26.68 0.31
C LEU A 109 -25.18 -27.15 1.64
N LEU A 110 -24.82 -26.22 2.54
CA LEU A 110 -24.36 -26.54 3.91
C LEU A 110 -25.50 -26.56 4.92
N ASP A 111 -26.66 -25.95 4.60
CA ASP A 111 -27.78 -25.81 5.52
C ASP A 111 -28.15 -27.14 6.21
N PRO A 112 -28.25 -28.29 5.53
CA PRO A 112 -28.56 -29.56 6.19
C PRO A 112 -27.57 -29.95 7.30
N VAL A 113 -26.31 -29.52 7.19
CA VAL A 113 -25.21 -29.86 8.09
C VAL A 113 -25.13 -28.87 9.26
N LEU A 114 -25.54 -27.62 9.06
CA LEU A 114 -25.39 -26.57 10.06
C LEU A 114 -26.44 -26.71 11.18
N PRO A 115 -26.04 -26.52 12.46
CA PRO A 115 -26.96 -26.57 13.61
C PRO A 115 -27.87 -25.34 13.73
N VAL A 116 -27.74 -24.37 12.81
CA VAL A 116 -28.52 -23.15 12.77
C VAL A 116 -29.10 -22.92 11.38
N ARG A 117 -30.25 -22.25 11.33
CA ARG A 117 -30.72 -21.56 10.14
C ARG A 117 -30.13 -20.15 10.14
N ILE A 118 -29.41 -19.83 9.07
CA ILE A 118 -28.81 -18.49 8.88
C ILE A 118 -29.90 -17.55 8.36
N LEU A 119 -30.13 -16.44 9.05
CA LEU A 119 -31.10 -15.44 8.63
C LEU A 119 -30.42 -14.35 7.79
N ARG A 120 -31.11 -13.88 6.75
CA ARG A 120 -30.68 -12.71 5.98
C ARG A 120 -30.98 -11.44 6.76
N GLY A 121 -30.00 -10.55 6.87
CA GLY A 121 -30.14 -9.30 7.59
C GLY A 121 -28.78 -8.74 8.01
N LEU A 122 -28.78 -7.46 8.38
CA LEU A 122 -27.62 -6.81 8.97
C LEU A 122 -27.29 -7.43 10.34
N ASP A 123 -26.02 -7.33 10.72
CA ASP A 123 -25.56 -7.74 12.05
C ASP A 123 -26.30 -7.00 13.16
N VAL A 124 -26.51 -7.68 14.29
CA VAL A 124 -27.10 -7.07 15.47
C VAL A 124 -25.98 -6.55 16.38
N GLU A 125 -26.01 -5.25 16.66
CA GLU A 125 -25.16 -4.64 17.69
C GLU A 125 -25.62 -5.15 19.07
N ALA A 126 -24.76 -5.93 19.71
CA ALA A 126 -25.00 -6.55 21.01
C ALA A 126 -24.28 -5.75 22.11
N GLY A 127 -22.95 -5.60 22.02
CA GLY A 127 -22.15 -4.88 23.03
C GLY A 127 -22.23 -5.50 24.44
N VAL A 128 -22.31 -6.83 24.54
CA VAL A 128 -22.54 -7.57 25.79
C VAL A 128 -21.47 -8.61 26.07
N LEU A 129 -21.33 -9.00 27.34
CA LEU A 129 -20.56 -10.17 27.74
C LEU A 129 -21.35 -11.46 27.42
N PRO A 130 -20.75 -12.45 26.74
CA PRO A 130 -21.37 -13.74 26.52
C PRO A 130 -21.65 -14.45 27.84
N THR A 131 -22.73 -15.23 27.85
CA THR A 131 -23.12 -16.08 28.97
C THR A 131 -23.00 -17.55 28.57
N PRO A 132 -22.29 -18.38 29.36
CA PRO A 132 -22.16 -19.80 29.08
C PRO A 132 -23.43 -20.57 29.45
N SER A 133 -23.74 -21.62 28.69
CA SER A 133 -24.75 -22.61 29.04
C SER A 133 -24.12 -23.86 29.69
N VAL A 134 -24.93 -24.87 29.98
CA VAL A 134 -24.48 -26.16 30.54
C VAL A 134 -23.76 -27.07 29.54
N HIS A 135 -23.61 -26.63 28.28
CA HIS A 135 -22.98 -27.41 27.22
C HIS A 135 -21.48 -27.65 27.51
N PRO A 136 -20.93 -28.85 27.27
CA PRO A 136 -19.52 -29.17 27.57
C PRO A 136 -18.50 -28.14 27.08
N ILE A 137 -18.70 -27.58 25.88
CA ILE A 137 -17.82 -26.56 25.27
C ILE A 137 -17.68 -25.29 26.14
N ALA A 138 -18.71 -24.96 26.94
CA ALA A 138 -18.78 -23.74 27.72
C ALA A 138 -18.45 -23.93 29.21
N ARG A 139 -18.18 -25.17 29.65
CA ARG A 139 -17.99 -25.48 31.08
C ARG A 139 -16.67 -24.94 31.60
N GLY A 140 -16.74 -24.30 32.75
CA GLY A 140 -15.55 -23.79 33.44
C GLY A 140 -14.77 -22.73 32.68
N LEU A 141 -15.29 -22.12 31.61
CA LEU A 141 -14.61 -21.01 30.93
C LEU A 141 -14.41 -19.85 31.91
N PRO A 142 -13.27 -19.14 31.84
CA PRO A 142 -12.95 -18.10 32.81
C PRO A 142 -13.84 -16.87 32.62
N ALA A 143 -14.52 -16.44 33.68
CA ALA A 143 -15.37 -15.25 33.66
C ALA A 143 -14.56 -13.98 34.01
N PRO A 144 -14.84 -12.83 33.35
CA PRO A 144 -15.75 -12.66 32.21
C PRO A 144 -15.17 -13.23 30.91
N LEU A 145 -16.06 -13.62 29.96
CA LEU A 145 -15.68 -14.21 28.66
C LEU A 145 -15.15 -13.19 27.63
N GLY A 146 -15.16 -11.89 27.95
CA GLY A 146 -14.85 -10.80 27.01
C GLY A 146 -16.07 -10.33 26.23
N TYR A 147 -16.07 -9.08 25.75
CA TYR A 147 -17.21 -8.50 25.04
C TYR A 147 -17.38 -9.07 23.63
N ILE A 148 -18.63 -9.09 23.16
CA ILE A 148 -18.99 -9.29 21.75
C ILE A 148 -19.71 -8.04 21.27
N ARG A 149 -19.21 -7.45 20.19
CA ARG A 149 -19.86 -6.27 19.60
C ARG A 149 -21.03 -6.64 18.73
N LYS A 150 -20.82 -7.52 17.75
CA LYS A 150 -21.82 -7.88 16.75
C LYS A 150 -22.14 -9.37 16.74
N VAL A 151 -23.38 -9.69 16.47
CA VAL A 151 -23.85 -11.07 16.31
C VAL A 151 -24.62 -11.18 15.00
N HIS A 152 -24.31 -12.21 14.22
CA HIS A 152 -25.09 -12.53 13.03
C HIS A 152 -26.45 -13.13 13.43
N PRO A 153 -27.54 -12.75 12.75
CA PRO A 153 -28.85 -13.29 13.06
C PRO A 153 -28.93 -14.76 12.62
N VAL A 154 -29.04 -15.67 13.59
CA VAL A 154 -29.18 -17.12 13.37
C VAL A 154 -30.24 -17.72 14.29
N GLU A 155 -30.90 -18.78 13.83
CA GLU A 155 -31.89 -19.54 14.61
C GLU A 155 -31.39 -20.97 14.84
N PRO A 156 -31.28 -21.46 16.09
CA PRO A 156 -30.92 -22.86 16.35
C PRO A 156 -31.96 -23.83 15.77
N LYS A 157 -31.51 -24.89 15.09
CA LYS A 157 -32.38 -25.96 14.57
C LYS A 157 -32.82 -26.92 15.68
N PRO A 158 -33.90 -27.70 15.47
CA PRO A 158 -34.27 -28.77 16.40
C PRO A 158 -33.08 -29.72 16.65
N GLY A 159 -32.77 -29.99 17.92
CA GLY A 159 -31.63 -30.83 18.33
C GLY A 159 -30.28 -30.10 18.43
N ALA A 160 -30.21 -28.83 18.04
CA ALA A 160 -29.02 -27.99 18.27
C ALA A 160 -28.94 -27.49 19.71
N HIS A 161 -27.72 -27.31 20.20
CA HIS A 161 -27.43 -26.85 21.56
C HIS A 161 -26.73 -25.50 21.53
N VAL A 162 -27.31 -24.50 22.17
CA VAL A 162 -26.66 -23.19 22.31
C VAL A 162 -25.66 -23.26 23.46
N ALA A 163 -24.37 -23.18 23.14
CA ALA A 163 -23.27 -23.24 24.11
C ALA A 163 -23.02 -21.87 24.77
N LEU A 164 -23.04 -20.79 23.99
CA LEU A 164 -22.88 -19.41 24.48
C LEU A 164 -23.99 -18.51 23.93
N ARG A 165 -24.45 -17.53 24.72
CA ARG A 165 -25.39 -16.49 24.30
C ARG A 165 -24.82 -15.09 24.50
N ALA A 166 -25.08 -14.18 23.57
CA ALA A 166 -24.81 -12.76 23.72
C ALA A 166 -26.16 -12.04 23.97
N GLY A 167 -26.47 -11.78 25.24
CA GLY A 167 -27.84 -11.43 25.63
C GLY A 167 -28.79 -12.58 25.32
N ASP A 168 -29.88 -12.31 24.60
CA ASP A 168 -30.81 -13.34 24.15
C ASP A 168 -30.39 -14.04 22.86
N LEU A 169 -29.38 -13.51 22.15
CA LEU A 169 -28.96 -14.00 20.85
C LEU A 169 -28.04 -15.23 20.97
N PRO A 170 -28.23 -16.26 20.13
CA PRO A 170 -27.32 -17.40 20.06
C PRO A 170 -25.95 -16.96 19.51
N LEU A 171 -24.90 -17.13 20.30
CA LEU A 171 -23.53 -16.79 19.89
C LEU A 171 -22.77 -18.01 19.39
N VAL A 172 -22.76 -19.09 20.19
CA VAL A 172 -22.15 -20.36 19.79
C VAL A 172 -23.21 -21.44 19.83
N VAL A 173 -23.40 -22.12 18.70
CA VAL A 173 -24.38 -23.20 18.55
C VAL A 173 -23.68 -24.46 18.06
N ALA A 174 -23.88 -25.56 18.77
CA ALA A 174 -23.29 -26.86 18.48
C ALA A 174 -24.37 -27.86 18.07
N GLY A 175 -24.02 -28.80 17.19
CA GLY A 175 -24.90 -29.90 16.80
C GLY A 175 -24.13 -31.07 16.20
N GLU A 176 -24.85 -32.15 15.91
CA GLU A 176 -24.31 -33.35 15.28
C GLU A 176 -24.97 -33.55 13.91
N PHE A 177 -24.20 -34.01 12.92
CA PHE A 177 -24.68 -34.35 11.59
C PHE A 177 -23.96 -35.60 11.09
N GLY A 178 -24.71 -36.65 10.74
CA GLY A 178 -24.13 -37.97 10.47
C GLY A 178 -23.30 -38.44 11.66
N TYR A 179 -22.03 -38.79 11.42
CA TYR A 179 -21.08 -39.16 12.47
C TYR A 179 -20.27 -37.97 13.02
N GLY A 180 -20.37 -36.79 12.42
CA GLY A 180 -19.57 -35.61 12.73
C GLY A 180 -20.23 -34.64 13.71
N ARG A 181 -19.48 -33.59 14.02
CA ARG A 181 -19.85 -32.52 14.97
C ARG A 181 -19.63 -31.15 14.34
N VAL A 182 -20.57 -30.24 14.55
CA VAL A 182 -20.55 -28.92 13.93
C VAL A 182 -20.72 -27.84 15.00
N ILE A 183 -19.89 -26.81 14.93
CA ILE A 183 -20.00 -25.60 15.73
C ILE A 183 -20.17 -24.39 14.80
N VAL A 184 -21.14 -23.55 15.10
CA VAL A 184 -21.30 -22.23 14.49
C VAL A 184 -21.04 -21.16 15.55
N VAL A 185 -20.07 -20.28 15.27
CA VAL A 185 -19.81 -19.07 16.04
C VAL A 185 -20.36 -17.89 15.25
N ALA A 186 -21.52 -17.37 15.65
CA ALA A 186 -22.29 -16.34 14.96
C ALA A 186 -21.75 -14.92 15.20
N SER A 187 -20.45 -14.75 15.23
CA SER A 187 -19.77 -13.46 15.44
C SER A 187 -18.37 -13.51 14.84
N TYR A 188 -17.69 -12.37 14.82
CA TYR A 188 -16.34 -12.21 14.29
C TYR A 188 -15.61 -11.05 14.99
N PRO A 189 -14.28 -11.07 15.02
CA PRO A 189 -13.50 -9.96 15.56
C PRO A 189 -13.53 -8.75 14.62
N GLU A 190 -13.59 -7.54 15.18
CA GLU A 190 -13.50 -6.27 14.44
C GLU A 190 -12.19 -5.53 14.73
N CYS A 191 -11.69 -4.74 13.78
CA CYS A 191 -10.45 -3.96 13.94
C CYS A 191 -10.52 -2.83 14.97
N ASP A 192 -11.69 -2.60 15.58
CA ASP A 192 -11.85 -1.66 16.69
C ASP A 192 -11.95 -2.37 18.06
N GLU A 193 -11.93 -3.70 18.09
CA GLU A 193 -11.83 -4.50 19.30
C GLU A 193 -10.37 -4.56 19.76
N ALA A 194 -10.09 -4.10 20.99
CA ALA A 194 -8.76 -4.12 21.58
C ALA A 194 -8.20 -5.55 21.74
N GLU A 195 -6.87 -5.68 21.84
CA GLU A 195 -6.20 -6.95 22.14
C GLU A 195 -6.67 -7.57 23.47
N TYR A 196 -7.26 -6.79 24.39
CA TYR A 196 -7.72 -7.25 25.69
C TYR A 196 -9.18 -6.87 25.98
N GLY A 197 -9.91 -7.79 26.64
CA GLY A 197 -11.29 -7.57 27.10
C GLY A 197 -12.37 -7.98 26.10
N TRP A 198 -11.99 -8.46 24.91
CA TRP A 198 -12.90 -8.97 23.87
C TRP A 198 -12.89 -10.49 23.82
N PHE A 199 -13.96 -11.08 23.30
CA PHE A 199 -14.09 -12.54 23.24
C PHE A 199 -12.96 -13.14 22.39
N PHE A 200 -12.87 -12.81 21.10
CA PHE A 200 -11.94 -13.46 20.15
C PHE A 200 -10.44 -13.28 20.45
N THR A 201 -10.07 -12.22 21.17
CA THR A 201 -8.69 -11.92 21.56
C THR A 201 -8.40 -12.23 23.03
N GLY A 202 -9.42 -12.64 23.79
CA GLY A 202 -9.34 -12.87 25.23
C GLY A 202 -8.88 -14.28 25.61
N ASP A 203 -8.45 -14.40 26.88
CA ASP A 203 -8.04 -15.65 27.54
C ASP A 203 -9.12 -16.76 27.47
N ALA A 204 -10.39 -16.37 27.58
CA ALA A 204 -11.51 -17.30 27.49
C ALA A 204 -11.69 -17.95 26.11
N PHE A 205 -11.21 -17.33 25.03
CA PHE A 205 -11.38 -17.87 23.69
C PHE A 205 -10.42 -19.01 23.39
N ASP A 206 -9.19 -18.94 23.89
CA ASP A 206 -8.24 -20.06 23.86
C ASP A 206 -8.82 -21.30 24.56
N ASP A 207 -9.40 -21.10 25.75
CA ASP A 207 -10.10 -22.16 26.51
C ASP A 207 -11.33 -22.70 25.77
N PHE A 208 -12.08 -21.81 25.12
CA PHE A 208 -13.23 -22.18 24.28
C PHE A 208 -12.81 -23.05 23.09
N VAL A 209 -11.77 -22.66 22.34
CA VAL A 209 -11.29 -23.42 21.18
C VAL A 209 -10.78 -24.79 21.62
N ARG A 210 -10.03 -24.88 22.73
CA ARG A 210 -9.61 -26.18 23.30
C ARG A 210 -10.80 -27.07 23.63
N SER A 211 -11.80 -26.52 24.33
CA SER A 211 -13.01 -27.25 24.72
C SER A 211 -13.85 -27.67 23.50
N ALA A 212 -13.91 -26.82 22.47
CA ALA A 212 -14.57 -27.10 21.20
C ALA A 212 -13.91 -28.27 20.45
N LEU A 213 -12.58 -28.30 20.38
CA LEU A 213 -11.82 -29.34 19.69
C LEU A 213 -11.91 -30.69 20.42
N ALA A 214 -11.78 -30.70 21.76
CA ALA A 214 -11.99 -31.89 22.57
C ALA A 214 -13.41 -32.47 22.36
N TRP A 215 -14.41 -31.58 22.36
CA TRP A 215 -15.79 -31.97 22.06
C TRP A 215 -15.91 -32.52 20.63
N MET A 216 -15.37 -31.88 19.60
CA MET A 216 -15.43 -32.40 18.23
C MET A 216 -14.83 -33.80 18.09
N ARG A 217 -13.78 -34.11 18.85
CA ARG A 217 -13.11 -35.43 18.84
C ARG A 217 -13.83 -36.51 19.64
N LYS A 218 -14.96 -36.19 20.29
CA LYS A 218 -15.70 -37.11 21.17
C LYS A 218 -14.82 -37.65 22.32
N GLU A 219 -13.82 -36.87 22.74
CA GLU A 219 -12.94 -37.25 23.84
C GLU A 219 -13.75 -37.36 25.14
N HIS A 220 -13.52 -38.44 25.87
CA HIS A 220 -14.11 -38.65 27.18
C HIS A 220 -13.10 -38.18 28.23
N GLU A 221 -13.38 -37.03 28.83
CA GLU A 221 -12.61 -36.53 29.95
C GLU A 221 -13.05 -37.25 31.24
N PRO A 222 -12.13 -37.84 32.01
CA PRO A 222 -12.47 -38.49 33.28
C PRO A 222 -13.04 -37.50 34.30
N PHE A 223 -12.65 -36.22 34.19
CA PHE A 223 -13.17 -35.08 34.94
C PHE A 223 -12.94 -33.78 34.16
N TRP A 224 -13.67 -32.72 34.49
CA TRP A 224 -13.60 -31.40 33.84
C TRP A 224 -13.76 -30.26 34.86
N PHE A 225 -13.45 -29.03 34.45
CA PHE A 225 -13.84 -27.82 35.20
C PHE A 225 -15.32 -27.52 34.98
N GLU A 226 -16.12 -27.62 36.03
CA GLU A 226 -17.54 -27.24 36.02
C GLU A 226 -17.67 -25.71 36.08
N SER A 227 -16.90 -25.07 36.96
CA SER A 227 -16.78 -23.62 37.04
C SER A 227 -15.36 -23.21 37.43
N PHE A 228 -14.91 -22.06 36.93
CA PHE A 228 -13.66 -21.44 37.32
C PHE A 228 -13.87 -19.93 37.48
N SER A 229 -13.36 -19.37 38.57
CA SER A 229 -13.36 -17.92 38.76
C SER A 229 -12.08 -17.44 39.42
N LEU A 230 -11.58 -16.33 38.90
CA LEU A 230 -10.53 -15.55 39.51
C LEU A 230 -11.10 -14.14 39.76
N PRO A 231 -11.48 -13.81 41.02
CA PRO A 231 -12.29 -12.62 41.32
C PRO A 231 -11.56 -11.32 41.02
N ASN A 232 -10.23 -11.29 41.19
CA ASN A 232 -9.39 -10.15 40.88
C ASN A 232 -8.56 -10.46 39.62
N ARG A 233 -8.83 -9.73 38.53
CA ARG A 233 -7.96 -9.72 37.36
C ARG A 233 -6.91 -8.61 37.41
N GLN A 234 -6.98 -7.73 38.41
CA GLN A 234 -5.94 -6.75 38.72
C GLN A 234 -5.44 -7.03 40.14
N VAL A 235 -4.16 -7.31 40.30
CA VAL A 235 -3.58 -7.84 41.54
C VAL A 235 -2.34 -7.05 41.95
N GLY A 236 -2.15 -6.83 43.25
CA GLY A 236 -1.00 -6.08 43.77
C GLY A 236 0.28 -6.93 43.82
N THR A 237 1.45 -6.32 43.60
CA THR A 237 2.73 -6.97 43.87
C THR A 237 2.83 -7.43 45.33
N GLY A 238 3.45 -8.60 45.56
CA GLY A 238 3.61 -9.17 46.90
C GLY A 238 2.37 -9.81 47.51
N ASN A 239 1.18 -9.61 46.93
CA ASN A 239 -0.07 -10.22 47.40
C ASN A 239 -0.11 -11.72 47.13
N GLU A 240 -0.84 -12.43 47.99
CA GLU A 240 -1.32 -13.77 47.72
C GLU A 240 -2.77 -13.68 47.23
N GLU A 241 -3.03 -14.23 46.05
CA GLU A 241 -4.32 -14.13 45.37
C GLU A 241 -4.96 -15.53 45.30
N PHE A 242 -6.29 -15.54 45.27
CA PHE A 242 -7.08 -16.77 45.38
C PHE A 242 -8.11 -16.87 44.26
N GLY A 243 -8.17 -18.02 43.61
CA GLY A 243 -9.21 -18.41 42.68
C GLY A 243 -10.05 -19.59 43.20
N LYS A 244 -11.21 -19.80 42.60
CA LYS A 244 -12.09 -20.94 42.90
C LYS A 244 -12.24 -21.80 41.66
N ALA A 245 -12.00 -23.09 41.80
CA ALA A 245 -12.21 -24.08 40.76
C ALA A 245 -13.16 -25.15 41.28
N ARG A 246 -14.25 -25.42 40.56
CA ARG A 246 -15.12 -26.58 40.80
C ARG A 246 -14.82 -27.63 39.75
N LEU A 247 -14.35 -28.79 40.18
CA LEU A 247 -14.11 -29.95 39.33
C LEU A 247 -15.27 -30.93 39.43
N ALA A 248 -15.62 -31.59 38.33
CA ALA A 248 -16.66 -32.60 38.27
C ALA A 248 -16.22 -33.79 37.41
N GLY A 249 -16.69 -35.00 37.73
CA GLY A 249 -16.40 -36.22 37.00
C GLY A 249 -17.55 -37.22 37.11
N ALA A 250 -17.66 -38.12 36.12
CA ALA A 250 -18.72 -39.13 36.10
C ALA A 250 -18.59 -40.13 37.28
N GLU A 251 -17.33 -40.47 37.61
CA GLU A 251 -16.92 -41.34 38.71
C GLU A 251 -15.95 -40.58 39.64
N PRO A 252 -15.73 -41.03 40.90
CA PRO A 252 -14.66 -40.49 41.73
C PRO A 252 -13.30 -40.54 41.03
N PHE A 253 -12.50 -39.47 41.16
CA PHE A 253 -11.25 -39.31 40.42
C PHE A 253 -10.13 -38.76 41.32
N ALA A 254 -8.89 -39.09 40.98
CA ALA A 254 -7.72 -38.45 41.57
C ALA A 254 -7.23 -37.35 40.62
N VAL A 255 -7.04 -36.14 41.15
CA VAL A 255 -6.58 -35.00 40.36
C VAL A 255 -5.37 -34.36 41.03
N ARG A 256 -4.36 -34.01 40.22
CA ARG A 256 -3.29 -33.10 40.61
C ARG A 256 -3.59 -31.74 40.00
N LEU A 257 -3.92 -30.77 40.85
CA LEU A 257 -4.19 -29.40 40.45
C LEU A 257 -2.91 -28.58 40.61
N ALA A 258 -2.34 -28.10 39.51
CA ALA A 258 -1.18 -27.22 39.48
C ALA A 258 -1.58 -25.80 39.07
N VAL A 259 -1.01 -24.80 39.73
CA VAL A 259 -1.21 -23.38 39.45
C VAL A 259 0.15 -22.81 39.04
N ARG A 260 0.20 -22.17 37.88
CA ARG A 260 1.40 -21.50 37.38
C ARG A 260 1.07 -20.04 37.11
N LEU A 261 1.87 -19.14 37.66
CA LEU A 261 1.90 -17.74 37.25
C LEU A 261 3.12 -17.57 36.35
N ALA A 262 2.88 -17.21 35.10
CA ALA A 262 3.92 -16.83 34.16
C ALA A 262 3.82 -15.33 33.85
N ASP A 263 4.96 -14.67 33.69
CA ASP A 263 4.99 -13.32 33.11
C ASP A 263 4.66 -13.36 31.60
N ALA A 264 4.49 -12.19 30.98
CA ALA A 264 4.19 -12.09 29.55
C ALA A 264 5.24 -12.76 28.63
N SER A 265 6.46 -13.03 29.11
CA SER A 265 7.49 -13.76 28.36
C SER A 265 7.34 -15.29 28.45
N GLY A 266 6.38 -15.78 29.24
CA GLY A 266 6.17 -17.19 29.52
C GLY A 266 7.07 -17.73 30.64
N ARG A 267 7.90 -16.88 31.28
CA ARG A 267 8.71 -17.31 32.42
C ARG A 267 7.84 -17.50 33.64
N VAL A 268 7.88 -18.71 34.20
CA VAL A 268 7.15 -19.07 35.42
C VAL A 268 7.78 -18.35 36.61
N VAL A 269 6.99 -17.50 37.27
CA VAL A 269 7.39 -16.73 38.46
C VAL A 269 6.82 -17.33 39.75
N HIS A 270 5.78 -18.16 39.65
CA HIS A 270 5.25 -18.95 40.75
C HIS A 270 4.69 -20.27 40.21
N GLU A 271 4.94 -21.37 40.93
CA GLU A 271 4.32 -22.66 40.66
C GLU A 271 3.95 -23.33 41.97
N SER A 272 2.72 -23.83 42.06
CA SER A 272 2.25 -24.65 43.16
C SER A 272 1.46 -25.84 42.60
N ALA A 273 1.41 -26.95 43.35
CA ALA A 273 0.59 -28.09 42.98
C ALA A 273 0.08 -28.82 44.21
N ALA A 274 -1.17 -29.29 44.15
CA ALA A 274 -1.79 -30.10 45.18
C ALA A 274 -2.47 -31.34 44.56
N SER A 275 -2.29 -32.50 45.20
CA SER A 275 -3.01 -33.72 44.85
C SER A 275 -4.26 -33.83 45.70
N LEU A 276 -5.42 -33.98 45.05
CA LEU A 276 -6.73 -33.98 45.68
C LEU A 276 -7.47 -35.29 45.31
N PRO A 277 -7.93 -36.08 46.30
CA PRO A 277 -8.91 -37.12 46.04
C PRO A 277 -10.29 -36.47 45.86
N ALA A 278 -10.81 -36.49 44.63
CA ALA A 278 -12.10 -35.90 44.31
C ALA A 278 -13.21 -36.97 44.32
N ARG A 279 -14.39 -36.61 44.86
CA ARG A 279 -15.63 -37.38 44.67
C ARG A 279 -16.17 -37.06 43.26
N LYS A 280 -17.48 -37.25 43.02
CA LYS A 280 -18.10 -36.82 41.75
C LYS A 280 -17.97 -35.31 41.48
N THR A 281 -17.92 -34.49 42.54
CA THR A 281 -17.63 -33.06 42.47
C THR A 281 -16.68 -32.65 43.59
N HIS A 282 -15.85 -31.64 43.34
CA HIS A 282 -14.89 -31.11 44.31
C HIS A 282 -14.69 -29.60 44.11
N ASP A 283 -14.81 -28.83 45.19
CA ASP A 283 -14.48 -27.40 45.21
C ASP A 283 -13.04 -27.24 45.71
N ALA A 284 -12.18 -26.66 44.87
CA ALA A 284 -10.79 -26.37 45.16
C ALA A 284 -10.55 -24.86 45.19
N ILE A 285 -9.74 -24.41 46.14
CA ILE A 285 -9.17 -23.05 46.15
C ILE A 285 -7.78 -23.16 45.54
N VAL A 286 -7.54 -22.36 44.52
CA VAL A 286 -6.21 -22.18 43.93
C VAL A 286 -5.62 -20.91 44.48
N SER A 287 -4.34 -20.91 44.84
CA SER A 287 -3.63 -19.70 45.21
C SER A 287 -2.33 -19.55 44.41
N PHE A 288 -1.94 -18.31 44.21
CA PHE A 288 -0.63 -17.97 43.67
C PHE A 288 -0.13 -16.71 44.35
N ARG A 289 1.19 -16.62 44.51
CA ARG A 289 1.84 -15.43 45.05
C ARG A 289 2.40 -14.58 43.93
N VAL A 290 2.00 -13.31 43.91
CA VAL A 290 2.55 -12.32 42.99
C VAL A 290 3.95 -11.92 43.49
N PRO A 291 4.97 -11.86 42.61
CA PRO A 291 6.30 -11.45 43.02
C PRO A 291 6.32 -10.08 43.72
N ASP A 292 7.12 -9.97 44.79
CA ASP A 292 7.32 -8.74 45.54
C ASP A 292 8.49 -7.94 44.96
N ALA A 293 8.35 -7.54 43.70
CA ALA A 293 9.33 -6.72 43.01
C ALA A 293 8.61 -5.63 42.20
N PRO A 294 8.97 -4.34 42.34
CA PRO A 294 8.34 -3.24 41.59
C PRO A 294 8.36 -3.43 40.07
N ARG A 295 9.35 -4.17 39.55
CA ARG A 295 9.48 -4.49 38.12
C ARG A 295 8.61 -5.65 37.65
N SER A 296 7.86 -6.30 38.54
CA SER A 296 6.96 -7.43 38.24
C SER A 296 5.55 -6.99 37.84
N ARG A 297 5.32 -5.70 37.62
CA ARG A 297 4.06 -5.19 37.08
C ARG A 297 3.81 -5.65 35.64
N GLY A 298 2.57 -5.54 35.19
CA GLY A 298 2.15 -5.84 33.83
C GLY A 298 1.41 -7.16 33.70
N LEU A 299 1.17 -7.58 32.45
CA LEU A 299 0.37 -8.75 32.16
C LEU A 299 1.07 -10.04 32.58
N HIS A 300 0.36 -10.87 33.32
CA HIS A 300 0.75 -12.21 33.70
C HIS A 300 -0.37 -13.19 33.33
N TYR A 301 -0.01 -14.46 33.19
CA TYR A 301 -0.95 -15.52 32.89
C TYR A 301 -0.96 -16.53 34.03
N VAL A 302 -2.14 -16.73 34.61
CA VAL A 302 -2.42 -17.75 35.61
C VAL A 302 -2.95 -18.98 34.86
N SER A 303 -2.15 -20.03 34.82
CA SER A 303 -2.56 -21.33 34.29
C SER A 303 -2.94 -22.26 35.42
N VAL A 304 -4.19 -22.71 35.44
CA VAL A 304 -4.69 -23.73 36.37
C VAL A 304 -4.85 -25.03 35.60
N ILE A 305 -4.03 -26.01 35.95
CA ILE A 305 -3.82 -27.25 35.23
C ILE A 305 -4.33 -28.40 36.09
N ALA A 306 -5.32 -29.14 35.61
CA ALA A 306 -5.85 -30.33 36.25
C ALA A 306 -5.31 -31.58 35.52
N ALA A 307 -4.48 -32.36 36.20
CA ALA A 307 -3.84 -33.56 35.68
C ALA A 307 -4.35 -34.83 36.38
N ASP A 308 -4.32 -35.97 35.70
CA ASP A 308 -4.66 -37.28 36.27
C ASP A 308 -3.55 -37.82 37.20
N ALA A 309 -3.74 -39.04 37.71
CA ALA A 309 -2.80 -39.69 38.63
C ALA A 309 -1.43 -39.94 38.00
N GLU A 310 -1.37 -40.11 36.68
CA GLU A 310 -0.16 -40.28 35.89
C GLU A 310 0.52 -38.94 35.57
N GLY A 311 -0.06 -37.81 36.00
CA GLY A 311 0.45 -36.47 35.76
C GLY A 311 0.18 -35.96 34.33
N ARG A 312 -0.68 -36.64 33.58
CA ARG A 312 -1.11 -36.20 32.25
C ARG A 312 -2.19 -35.14 32.42
N GLU A 313 -2.01 -34.02 31.74
CA GLU A 313 -2.98 -32.93 31.71
C GLU A 313 -4.32 -33.41 31.14
N VAL A 314 -5.40 -33.20 31.88
CA VAL A 314 -6.78 -33.53 31.48
C VAL A 314 -7.53 -32.26 31.10
N ALA A 315 -7.37 -31.19 31.87
CA ALA A 315 -7.99 -29.90 31.58
C ALA A 315 -7.11 -28.75 32.06
N ARG A 316 -7.21 -27.59 31.41
CA ARG A 316 -6.47 -26.37 31.77
C ARG A 316 -7.32 -25.13 31.59
N ARG A 317 -7.12 -24.14 32.46
CA ARG A 317 -7.68 -22.78 32.35
C ARG A 317 -6.57 -21.77 32.38
N ASP A 318 -6.58 -20.85 31.43
CA ASP A 318 -5.63 -19.74 31.38
C ASP A 318 -6.38 -18.44 31.64
N VAL A 319 -5.87 -17.64 32.59
CA VAL A 319 -6.44 -16.32 32.88
C VAL A 319 -5.37 -15.26 32.87
N ALA A 320 -5.63 -14.21 32.12
CA ALA A 320 -4.80 -13.02 32.13
C ALA A 320 -5.08 -12.18 33.39
N VAL A 321 -4.03 -11.83 34.13
CA VAL A 321 -4.08 -10.91 35.27
C VAL A 321 -3.10 -9.75 35.06
N GLU A 322 -3.54 -8.56 35.39
CA GLU A 322 -2.69 -7.37 35.41
C GLU A 322 -2.09 -7.20 36.81
N VAL A 323 -0.78 -7.35 36.92
CA VAL A 323 -0.06 -7.07 38.16
C VAL A 323 0.22 -5.56 38.23
N VAL A 324 -0.17 -4.90 39.33
CA VAL A 324 0.01 -3.46 39.52
C VAL A 324 0.76 -3.13 40.82
N ASN A 325 1.52 -2.04 40.80
CA ASN A 325 2.12 -1.46 42.00
C ASN A 325 1.14 -0.48 42.67
N PRO A 326 1.18 -0.30 44.01
CA PRO A 326 0.28 0.61 44.73
C PRO A 326 0.43 2.09 44.31
N THR A 327 1.64 2.50 43.92
CA THR A 327 1.87 3.79 43.26
C THR A 327 2.44 3.48 41.89
N ARG A 328 1.69 3.81 40.85
CA ARG A 328 1.96 3.42 39.46
C ARG A 328 2.28 4.61 38.57
N LEU A 329 3.18 4.37 37.63
CA LEU A 329 3.62 5.27 36.58
C LEU A 329 3.15 4.72 35.23
N SER A 330 2.46 5.52 34.43
CA SER A 330 2.28 5.24 33.01
C SER A 330 3.00 6.27 32.17
N LEU A 331 3.57 5.82 31.06
CA LEU A 331 4.15 6.66 30.02
C LEU A 331 3.20 6.65 28.83
N GLN A 332 3.11 7.79 28.17
CA GLN A 332 2.43 7.90 26.89
C GLN A 332 3.24 8.84 26.00
N LEU A 333 3.56 8.39 24.80
CA LEU A 333 4.15 9.24 23.78
C LEU A 333 3.04 10.04 23.08
N GLU A 334 3.31 11.31 22.78
CA GLU A 334 2.39 12.16 22.02
C GLU A 334 1.99 11.47 20.70
N ASP A 335 0.69 11.46 20.41
CA ASP A 335 0.08 10.79 19.25
C ASP A 335 0.36 9.26 19.15
N GLY A 336 0.86 8.62 20.22
CA GLY A 336 1.20 7.18 20.22
C GLY A 336 2.38 6.82 19.31
N ARG A 337 3.23 7.80 18.98
CA ARG A 337 4.36 7.64 18.05
C ARG A 337 5.56 7.02 18.75
N HIS A 338 6.03 5.85 18.29
CA HIS A 338 7.23 5.20 18.83
C HIS A 338 8.46 5.36 17.93
N ALA A 339 8.29 5.81 16.68
CA ALA A 339 9.38 5.97 15.72
C ALA A 339 9.79 7.43 15.49
N PHE A 340 11.07 7.74 15.71
CA PHE A 340 11.63 9.09 15.66
C PHE A 340 12.81 9.18 14.70
N ALA A 341 12.85 10.24 13.90
CA ALA A 341 14.00 10.57 13.09
C ALA A 341 15.12 11.16 13.98
N PRO A 342 16.40 10.96 13.62
CA PRO A 342 17.52 11.62 14.27
C PRO A 342 17.35 13.14 14.34
N GLY A 343 17.44 13.72 15.54
CA GLY A 343 17.30 15.17 15.79
C GLY A 343 15.90 15.63 16.20
N GLU A 344 14.89 14.76 16.19
CA GLU A 344 13.55 15.08 16.68
C GLU A 344 13.46 15.12 18.21
N THR A 345 12.36 15.64 18.75
CA THR A 345 12.05 15.60 20.19
C THR A 345 10.84 14.71 20.41
N ALA A 346 10.99 13.65 21.20
CA ALA A 346 9.87 12.86 21.68
C ALA A 346 9.20 13.59 22.85
N ARG A 347 7.88 13.78 22.79
CA ARG A 347 7.12 14.31 23.93
C ARG A 347 6.54 13.15 24.72
N VAL A 348 6.96 13.03 25.97
CA VAL A 348 6.54 11.98 26.89
C VAL A 348 5.62 12.56 27.94
N LEU A 349 4.40 12.06 28.02
CA LEU A 349 3.47 12.33 29.11
C LEU A 349 3.62 11.22 30.16
N ALA A 350 4.10 11.59 31.34
CA ALA A 350 4.17 10.70 32.49
C ALA A 350 3.00 10.98 33.44
N ARG A 351 2.24 9.93 33.76
CA ARG A 351 1.11 9.98 34.70
C ARG A 351 1.41 9.09 35.90
N VAL A 352 1.32 9.69 37.09
CA VAL A 352 1.46 8.95 38.35
C VAL A 352 0.10 8.83 39.02
N VAL A 353 -0.24 7.64 39.47
CA VAL A 353 -1.46 7.35 40.23
C VAL A 353 -1.08 6.56 41.47
N SER A 354 -1.73 6.81 42.60
CA SER A 354 -1.54 6.01 43.82
C SER A 354 -2.87 5.56 44.36
N ASP A 355 -2.98 4.27 44.64
CA ASP A 355 -4.13 3.63 45.27
C ASP A 355 -3.96 3.56 46.80
N LEU A 356 -2.87 4.14 47.34
CA LEU A 356 -2.63 4.23 48.79
C LEU A 356 -3.62 5.21 49.44
N GLN A 357 -4.12 4.86 50.64
CA GLN A 357 -4.94 5.78 51.43
C GLN A 357 -4.21 7.07 51.79
N GLN A 358 -2.88 7.02 51.92
CA GLN A 358 -2.01 8.17 52.13
C GLN A 358 -0.90 8.15 51.08
N PRO A 359 -1.12 8.78 49.91
CA PRO A 359 -0.11 8.88 48.87
C PRO A 359 1.11 9.70 49.33
N PRO A 360 2.33 9.37 48.87
CA PRO A 360 3.49 10.23 49.06
C PRO A 360 3.24 11.66 48.56
N PRO A 361 3.65 12.71 49.31
CA PRO A 361 3.41 14.09 48.88
C PRO A 361 4.24 14.47 47.64
N GLU A 362 5.41 13.85 47.47
CA GLU A 362 6.30 14.05 46.33
C GLU A 362 6.92 12.70 45.92
N VAL A 363 7.09 12.51 44.62
CA VAL A 363 7.78 11.36 44.02
C VAL A 363 8.82 11.85 43.01
N ALA A 364 9.93 11.13 42.90
CA ALA A 364 10.98 11.43 41.93
C ALA A 364 10.81 10.56 40.69
N LEU A 365 10.76 11.18 39.52
CA LEU A 365 10.69 10.54 38.22
C LEU A 365 12.04 10.69 37.52
N GLU A 366 12.64 9.58 37.12
CA GLU A 366 13.91 9.53 36.39
C GLU A 366 13.71 8.85 35.04
N LEU A 367 13.97 9.57 33.95
CA LEU A 367 13.85 9.05 32.58
C LEU A 367 15.23 8.83 31.98
N SER A 368 15.48 7.63 31.50
CA SER A 368 16.70 7.23 30.82
C SER A 368 16.39 6.63 29.46
N LEU A 369 17.09 7.06 28.42
CA LEU A 369 17.05 6.40 27.12
C LEU A 369 18.20 5.40 27.06
N LEU A 370 17.89 4.12 27.02
CA LEU A 370 18.87 3.04 27.03
C LEU A 370 19.04 2.46 25.62
N GLY A 371 20.28 2.27 25.21
CA GLY A 371 20.63 1.61 23.96
C GLY A 371 20.76 0.09 24.11
N GLU A 372 21.23 -0.53 23.03
CA GLU A 372 21.56 -1.96 22.96
C GLU A 372 22.59 -2.32 24.06
N GLY A 373 22.24 -3.25 24.95
CA GLY A 373 23.07 -3.64 26.11
C GLY A 373 22.80 -2.86 27.40
N GLY A 374 21.79 -1.98 27.44
CA GLY A 374 21.33 -1.30 28.66
C GLY A 374 22.14 -0.07 29.05
N ASN A 375 23.11 0.34 28.22
CA ASN A 375 23.89 1.56 28.44
C ASN A 375 23.06 2.80 28.13
N ALA A 376 23.22 3.86 28.92
CA ALA A 376 22.54 5.14 28.69
C ALA A 376 23.00 5.78 27.37
N ALA A 377 22.07 5.93 26.43
CA ALA A 377 22.28 6.69 25.19
C ALA A 377 22.19 8.20 25.42
N LEU A 378 21.47 8.61 26.49
CA LEU A 378 21.30 9.98 26.94
C LEU A 378 21.50 10.06 28.47
N ALA A 379 21.93 11.23 28.95
CA ALA A 379 21.94 11.50 30.39
C ALA A 379 20.50 11.41 30.96
N PRO A 380 20.32 10.85 32.16
CA PRO A 380 19.01 10.76 32.78
C PRO A 380 18.36 12.14 32.98
N HIS A 381 17.07 12.23 32.69
CA HIS A 381 16.28 13.42 32.95
C HIS A 381 15.50 13.23 34.25
N HIS A 382 15.67 14.14 35.20
CA HIS A 382 15.03 14.06 36.52
C HIS A 382 13.92 15.08 36.66
N ARG A 383 12.77 14.65 37.19
CA ARG A 383 11.64 15.52 37.52
C ARG A 383 10.97 15.09 38.81
N THR A 384 10.65 16.05 39.68
CA THR A 384 9.79 15.81 40.84
C THR A 384 8.34 15.98 40.43
N VAL A 385 7.47 15.06 40.85
CA VAL A 385 6.02 15.11 40.63
C VAL A 385 5.33 15.22 41.99
N ARG A 386 4.44 16.20 42.14
CA ARG A 386 3.79 16.51 43.43
C ARG A 386 2.33 16.07 43.48
N TRP A 387 1.90 15.59 44.65
CA TRP A 387 0.49 15.32 44.95
C TRP A 387 -0.25 16.62 45.31
N ARG A 388 -1.29 16.98 44.55
CA ARG A 388 -2.14 18.16 44.77
C ARG A 388 -3.59 17.88 44.36
N ASP A 389 -4.54 18.39 45.13
CA ASP A 389 -5.98 18.29 44.85
C ASP A 389 -6.48 16.86 44.57
N GLY A 390 -5.94 15.88 45.30
CA GLY A 390 -6.35 14.48 45.21
C GLY A 390 -5.75 13.69 44.03
N ARG A 391 -4.71 14.22 43.35
CA ARG A 391 -3.96 13.52 42.30
C ARG A 391 -2.51 14.00 42.21
N TYR A 392 -1.65 13.27 41.50
CA TYR A 392 -0.35 13.83 41.09
C TYR A 392 -0.53 14.79 39.92
N GLU A 393 0.34 15.81 39.82
CA GLU A 393 0.42 16.66 38.63
C GLU A 393 0.89 15.87 37.40
N GLU A 394 0.40 16.20 36.21
CA GLU A 394 0.88 15.58 34.97
C GLU A 394 2.27 16.13 34.60
N ALA A 395 3.17 15.23 34.19
CA ALA A 395 4.53 15.58 33.81
C ALA A 395 4.75 15.39 32.31
N GLU A 396 4.70 16.50 31.55
CA GLU A 396 5.08 16.52 30.13
C GLU A 396 6.58 16.80 30.00
N LEU A 397 7.30 15.90 29.32
CA LEU A 397 8.75 15.85 29.28
C LEU A 397 9.24 15.83 27.82
N PRO A 398 9.91 16.88 27.35
CA PRO A 398 10.55 16.87 26.04
C PRO A 398 11.86 16.07 26.12
N LEU A 399 11.95 14.98 25.36
CA LEU A 399 13.13 14.15 25.24
C LEU A 399 13.78 14.35 23.86
N PRO A 400 14.86 15.16 23.75
CA PRO A 400 15.56 15.33 22.48
C PRO A 400 16.24 14.01 22.08
N ILE A 401 15.97 13.54 20.88
CA ILE A 401 16.59 12.36 20.27
C ILE A 401 17.75 12.88 19.40
N PRO A 402 19.02 12.84 19.88
CA PRO A 402 20.14 13.29 19.06
C PRO A 402 20.33 12.34 17.87
N ARG A 403 21.38 12.56 17.08
CA ARG A 403 21.73 11.65 15.99
C ARG A 403 22.26 10.33 16.56
N LEU A 404 21.35 9.48 17.04
CA LEU A 404 21.60 8.15 17.54
C LEU A 404 21.63 7.15 16.37
N ARG A 405 22.34 6.05 16.56
CA ARG A 405 22.34 4.92 15.62
C ARG A 405 20.91 4.42 15.42
N PRO A 406 20.47 4.13 14.18
CA PRO A 406 19.15 3.55 13.95
C PRO A 406 18.95 2.23 14.71
N GLY A 407 17.76 2.02 15.27
CA GLY A 407 17.43 0.81 16.02
C GLY A 407 16.44 1.04 17.15
N ALA A 408 16.16 -0.02 17.91
CA ALA A 408 15.34 0.03 19.11
C ALA A 408 16.14 0.54 20.31
N TYR A 409 15.51 1.43 21.07
CA TYR A 409 15.97 1.99 22.32
C TYR A 409 14.85 1.80 23.35
N ARG A 410 15.24 1.66 24.61
CA ARG A 410 14.29 1.53 25.70
C ARG A 410 14.22 2.83 26.47
N LEU A 411 13.08 3.51 26.44
CA LEU A 411 12.79 4.61 27.35
C LEU A 411 12.40 4.01 28.69
N LEU A 412 13.30 4.04 29.67
CA LEU A 412 13.02 3.61 31.03
C LEU A 412 12.68 4.82 31.87
N ALA A 413 11.52 4.79 32.52
CA ALA A 413 11.15 5.74 33.55
C ALA A 413 11.03 5.04 34.90
N GLU A 414 11.87 5.42 35.85
CA GLU A 414 11.83 4.92 37.22
C GLU A 414 11.15 5.94 38.13
N LEU A 415 10.15 5.46 38.87
CA LEU A 415 9.46 6.21 39.91
C LEU A 415 10.05 5.84 41.26
N ARG A 416 10.56 6.83 41.99
CA ARG A 416 11.19 6.63 43.31
C ARG A 416 10.45 7.36 44.41
N VAL A 417 10.22 6.68 45.53
CA VAL A 417 9.64 7.22 46.76
C VAL A 417 10.70 7.10 47.86
N GLY A 418 11.15 8.22 48.43
CA GLY A 418 12.21 8.19 49.45
C GLY A 418 13.55 7.60 48.98
N GLY A 419 13.79 7.55 47.66
CA GLY A 419 14.99 6.95 47.05
C GLY A 419 14.83 5.48 46.62
N GLU A 420 13.83 4.78 47.13
CA GLU A 420 13.51 3.40 46.74
C GLU A 420 12.65 3.36 45.49
N LEU A 421 12.83 2.32 44.66
CA LEU A 421 12.05 2.13 43.44
C LEU A 421 10.62 1.73 43.82
N ALA A 422 9.66 2.59 43.53
CA ALA A 422 8.23 2.34 43.78
C ALA A 422 7.54 1.76 42.54
N ASP A 423 7.95 2.20 41.35
CA ASP A 423 7.49 1.65 40.07
C ASP A 423 8.51 1.89 38.97
N ALA A 424 8.44 1.12 37.89
CA ALA A 424 9.23 1.38 36.69
C ALA A 424 8.38 1.13 35.45
N ALA A 425 8.27 2.13 34.59
CA ALA A 425 7.64 2.02 33.28
C ALA A 425 8.69 2.04 32.20
N ASP A 426 8.49 1.27 31.15
CA ASP A 426 9.30 1.37 29.96
C ASP A 426 8.45 1.44 28.70
N GLU A 427 8.99 2.13 27.71
CA GLU A 427 8.44 2.20 26.37
C GLU A 427 9.55 1.90 25.38
N GLU A 428 9.24 1.15 24.33
CA GLU A 428 10.15 0.98 23.21
C GLU A 428 10.06 2.22 22.30
N LEU A 429 11.23 2.74 21.94
CA LEU A 429 11.40 3.82 20.99
C LEU A 429 12.28 3.30 19.84
N HIS A 430 11.98 3.72 18.63
CA HIS A 430 12.81 3.43 17.47
C HIS A 430 13.42 4.70 16.93
N VAL A 431 14.74 4.73 16.87
CA VAL A 431 15.44 5.74 16.08
C VAL A 431 15.49 5.21 14.66
N LEU A 432 14.89 5.95 13.74
CA LEU A 432 14.83 5.56 12.34
C LEU A 432 16.16 5.82 11.65
N ALA A 433 16.47 5.01 10.64
CA ALA A 433 17.44 5.45 9.66
C ALA A 433 16.94 6.76 9.03
N PRO A 434 17.84 7.69 8.65
CA PRO A 434 17.45 8.78 7.78
C PRO A 434 16.66 8.16 6.61
N PRO A 435 15.46 8.68 6.30
CA PRO A 435 14.70 8.13 5.19
C PRO A 435 15.63 8.11 3.97
N PRO A 436 15.64 7.02 3.17
CA PRO A 436 16.45 7.00 1.96
C PRO A 436 16.16 8.32 1.24
N ALA A 437 17.21 9.09 0.94
CA ALA A 437 17.05 10.31 0.16
C ALA A 437 16.12 9.97 -1.02
N ARG A 438 15.24 10.90 -1.42
CA ARG A 438 14.18 10.78 -2.47
C ARG A 438 14.68 10.40 -3.88
N ALA A 439 15.74 9.61 -3.95
CA ALA A 439 16.53 9.19 -5.07
C ALA A 439 16.12 7.80 -5.57
N SER A 440 15.10 7.15 -4.98
CA SER A 440 14.53 5.90 -5.49
C SER A 440 13.18 6.16 -6.16
N PHE A 441 12.93 5.42 -7.24
CA PHE A 441 11.64 5.40 -7.92
C PHE A 441 10.60 4.76 -6.99
N PRO A 442 9.51 5.45 -6.63
CA PRO A 442 8.54 4.91 -5.68
C PRO A 442 7.81 3.70 -6.27
N LEU A 443 7.92 2.59 -5.54
CA LEU A 443 7.19 1.34 -5.75
C LEU A 443 6.25 1.21 -4.56
N ILE A 444 5.03 1.71 -4.77
CA ILE A 444 4.02 1.88 -3.74
C ILE A 444 3.15 0.62 -3.68
N ALA A 445 3.01 0.07 -2.49
CA ALA A 445 2.10 -1.04 -2.20
C ALA A 445 1.10 -0.56 -1.16
N ASP A 446 -0.19 -0.73 -1.43
CA ASP A 446 -1.21 -0.58 -0.39
C ASP A 446 -0.97 -1.60 0.73
N GLY A 447 -1.05 -1.10 1.95
CA GLY A 447 -1.01 -1.86 3.18
C GLY A 447 -2.27 -1.63 4.01
N GLY A 448 -2.40 -2.42 5.06
CA GLY A 448 -3.42 -2.26 6.07
C GLY A 448 -2.84 -2.50 7.46
N CYS A 449 -3.58 -2.09 8.48
CA CYS A 449 -3.38 -2.60 9.81
C CYS A 449 -4.24 -3.86 9.98
N HIS A 450 -3.65 -4.91 10.55
CA HIS A 450 -4.39 -6.12 10.92
C HIS A 450 -5.02 -5.94 12.31
N LEU A 451 -5.72 -6.96 12.81
CA LEU A 451 -6.33 -6.94 14.15
C LEU A 451 -5.28 -6.85 15.28
N ASP A 452 -4.09 -7.39 15.03
CA ASP A 452 -3.02 -7.49 16.01
C ASP A 452 -1.68 -6.95 15.47
N ARG A 453 -0.80 -6.60 16.40
CA ARG A 453 0.52 -6.02 16.10
C ARG A 453 1.44 -6.96 15.33
N ALA A 454 1.41 -8.26 15.63
CA ALA A 454 2.32 -9.25 15.05
C ALA A 454 1.99 -9.52 13.57
N SER A 455 0.71 -9.66 13.24
CA SER A 455 0.23 -9.79 11.86
C SER A 455 0.53 -8.53 11.05
N THR A 456 0.36 -7.35 11.65
CA THR A 456 0.71 -6.06 11.04
C THR A 456 2.19 -5.96 10.71
N GLU A 457 3.05 -6.30 11.67
CA GLU A 457 4.50 -6.28 11.48
C GLU A 457 4.95 -7.28 10.41
N ARG A 458 4.46 -8.51 10.46
CA ARG A 458 4.77 -9.54 9.46
C ARG A 458 4.37 -9.12 8.05
N SER A 459 3.14 -8.64 7.88
CA SER A 459 2.61 -8.21 6.58
C SER A 459 3.42 -7.05 5.98
N ILE A 460 3.86 -6.11 6.80
CA ILE A 460 4.68 -4.97 6.34
C ILE A 460 6.09 -5.44 5.98
N ALA A 461 6.68 -6.32 6.80
CA ALA A 461 7.99 -6.91 6.52
C ALA A 461 8.00 -7.72 5.21
N GLU A 462 6.97 -8.52 4.96
CA GLU A 462 6.79 -9.26 3.70
C GLU A 462 6.63 -8.31 2.50
N THR A 463 5.88 -7.23 2.67
CA THR A 463 5.70 -6.20 1.62
C THR A 463 7.01 -5.50 1.29
N ALA A 464 7.81 -5.12 2.30
CA ALA A 464 9.15 -4.58 2.11
C ALA A 464 10.09 -5.61 1.43
N GLY A 465 10.02 -6.87 1.88
CA GLY A 465 10.80 -7.98 1.32
C GLY A 465 10.48 -8.28 -0.15
N ALA A 466 9.27 -7.97 -0.60
CA ALA A 466 8.86 -8.05 -2.00
C ALA A 466 9.39 -6.90 -2.88
N GLY A 467 10.12 -5.94 -2.32
CA GLY A 467 10.71 -4.83 -3.07
C GLY A 467 9.85 -3.57 -3.15
N ALA A 468 8.74 -3.50 -2.40
CA ALA A 468 8.08 -2.21 -2.19
C ALA A 468 8.99 -1.31 -1.34
N ASN A 469 9.02 -0.01 -1.68
CA ASN A 469 9.79 0.97 -0.92
C ASN A 469 8.91 2.09 -0.35
N THR A 470 7.59 2.03 -0.62
CA THR A 470 6.59 2.94 -0.10
C THR A 470 5.35 2.13 0.29
N LEU A 471 4.86 2.32 1.51
CA LEU A 471 3.61 1.73 1.98
C LEU A 471 2.50 2.77 1.90
N SER A 472 1.42 2.45 1.20
CA SER A 472 0.20 3.26 1.19
C SER A 472 -0.73 2.79 2.30
N LEU A 473 -1.09 3.68 3.21
CA LEU A 473 -2.02 3.41 4.32
C LEU A 473 -3.24 4.34 4.23
N PRO A 474 -4.37 4.00 4.87
CA PRO A 474 -5.40 4.99 5.12
C PRO A 474 -4.79 6.23 5.80
N GLY A 475 -5.13 7.41 5.29
CA GLY A 475 -4.78 8.68 5.92
C GLY A 475 -5.27 8.75 7.37
N PRO A 476 -4.71 9.66 8.21
CA PRO A 476 -5.20 9.85 9.57
C PRO A 476 -6.72 10.07 9.55
N PRO A 477 -7.48 9.38 10.41
CA PRO A 477 -8.93 9.38 10.31
C PRO A 477 -9.49 10.80 10.47
N ALA A 478 -10.48 11.15 9.65
CA ALA A 478 -11.26 12.38 9.82
C ALA A 478 -12.29 12.29 10.98
N TRP A 479 -12.18 11.27 11.82
CA TRP A 479 -13.12 10.95 12.91
C TRP A 479 -12.75 11.71 14.19
N ARG A 480 -13.68 11.76 15.15
CA ARG A 480 -13.38 12.35 16.46
C ARG A 480 -12.43 11.40 17.21
N PRO A 481 -11.28 11.88 17.72
CA PRO A 481 -10.39 11.06 18.53
C PRO A 481 -11.18 10.32 19.63
N GLY A 482 -10.95 9.01 19.75
CA GLY A 482 -11.58 8.16 20.76
C GLY A 482 -12.85 7.39 20.35
N GLU A 483 -13.38 7.57 19.13
CA GLU A 483 -14.51 6.76 18.63
C GLU A 483 -14.10 5.33 18.22
N ALA A 484 -12.82 5.10 17.87
CA ALA A 484 -12.27 3.78 17.50
C ALA A 484 -10.79 3.65 17.91
N PRO A 485 -10.47 3.67 19.22
CA PRO A 485 -9.09 3.82 19.71
C PRO A 485 -8.16 2.68 19.29
N HIS A 486 -8.66 1.44 19.15
CA HIS A 486 -7.83 0.32 18.70
C HIS A 486 -7.40 0.47 17.25
N ARG A 487 -8.32 0.82 16.33
CA ARG A 487 -7.98 1.03 14.92
C ARG A 487 -6.98 2.18 14.74
N GLU A 488 -7.13 3.25 15.51
CA GLU A 488 -6.16 4.36 15.53
C GLU A 488 -4.78 3.89 15.99
N ALA A 489 -4.71 3.12 17.08
CA ALA A 489 -3.47 2.54 17.58
C ALA A 489 -2.84 1.58 16.58
N MET A 490 -3.64 0.75 15.89
CA MET A 490 -3.15 -0.19 14.88
C MET A 490 -2.65 0.49 13.61
N LEU A 491 -3.27 1.60 13.18
CA LEU A 491 -2.75 2.42 12.09
C LEU A 491 -1.45 3.16 12.47
N ALA A 492 -1.35 3.64 13.72
CA ALA A 492 -0.11 4.22 14.23
C ALA A 492 1.01 3.16 14.26
N HIS A 493 0.72 1.96 14.79
CA HIS A 493 1.64 0.81 14.78
C HIS A 493 2.07 0.42 13.37
N ALA A 494 1.15 0.39 12.40
CA ALA A 494 1.48 0.12 11.00
C ALA A 494 2.44 1.17 10.40
N ARG A 495 2.26 2.45 10.73
CA ARG A 495 3.18 3.52 10.30
C ARG A 495 4.57 3.34 10.91
N ASP A 496 4.62 3.01 12.19
CA ASP A 496 5.88 2.75 12.90
C ASP A 496 6.59 1.54 12.29
N CYS A 497 5.88 0.43 12.06
CA CYS A 497 6.40 -0.75 11.35
C CYS A 497 6.95 -0.41 9.95
N ALA A 498 6.22 0.40 9.17
CA ALA A 498 6.65 0.82 7.84
C ALA A 498 7.95 1.64 7.90
N ALA A 499 8.01 2.58 8.84
CA ALA A 499 9.20 3.39 9.07
C ALA A 499 10.41 2.54 9.51
N ARG A 500 10.20 1.55 10.41
CA ARG A 500 11.24 0.58 10.80
C ARG A 500 11.72 -0.28 9.63
N ALA A 501 10.82 -0.64 8.73
CA ALA A 501 11.15 -1.37 7.50
C ALA A 501 11.81 -0.50 6.41
N GLY A 502 12.02 0.80 6.67
CA GLY A 502 12.63 1.73 5.72
C GLY A 502 11.71 2.14 4.57
N LEU A 503 10.40 1.93 4.72
CA LEU A 503 9.39 2.31 3.73
C LEU A 503 9.01 3.79 3.91
N ALA A 504 8.92 4.51 2.79
CA ALA A 504 8.19 5.78 2.77
C ALA A 504 6.69 5.53 2.96
N LEU A 505 5.92 6.59 3.24
CA LEU A 505 4.47 6.49 3.41
C LEU A 505 3.73 7.20 2.29
N ALA A 506 2.58 6.67 1.88
CA ALA A 506 1.58 7.38 1.10
C ALA A 506 0.23 7.25 1.81
N HIS A 507 -0.66 8.22 1.63
CA HIS A 507 -2.02 8.13 2.14
C HIS A 507 -3.01 7.99 0.99
N HIS A 508 -3.74 6.87 0.96
CA HIS A 508 -4.78 6.59 -0.02
C HIS A 508 -6.10 6.24 0.70
N ARG A 509 -7.24 6.30 0.00
CA ARG A 509 -8.58 5.95 0.55
C ARG A 509 -9.10 6.86 1.67
N CYS A 510 -8.46 8.00 1.89
CA CYS A 510 -8.94 9.06 2.78
C CYS A 510 -9.16 10.33 1.95
N GLY A 511 -10.17 10.29 1.07
CA GLY A 511 -10.47 11.43 0.21
C GLY A 511 -10.70 12.70 1.02
N LEU A 512 -9.96 13.75 0.70
CA LEU A 512 -10.00 15.04 1.41
C LEU A 512 -11.21 15.91 1.01
N VAL A 513 -12.15 15.36 0.24
CA VAL A 513 -13.41 16.01 -0.13
C VAL A 513 -14.54 15.53 0.81
N PRO A 514 -15.06 16.40 1.70
CA PRO A 514 -16.05 16.00 2.70
C PRO A 514 -17.31 15.39 2.10
N GLY A 515 -17.57 14.12 2.43
CA GLY A 515 -18.81 13.43 2.03
C GLY A 515 -18.89 13.07 0.55
N LEU A 516 -17.77 13.06 -0.17
CA LEU A 516 -17.70 12.54 -1.53
C LEU A 516 -18.17 11.08 -1.55
N ARG A 517 -19.20 10.79 -2.36
CA ARG A 517 -19.72 9.45 -2.60
C ARG A 517 -19.85 9.21 -4.11
N PRO A 518 -19.69 7.96 -4.58
CA PRO A 518 -19.98 7.63 -5.97
C PRO A 518 -21.41 8.04 -6.34
N ALA A 519 -21.55 8.83 -7.42
CA ALA A 519 -22.83 9.19 -8.02
C ALA A 519 -23.86 9.91 -7.12
N ALA A 520 -23.46 10.47 -5.97
CA ALA A 520 -24.32 11.31 -5.14
C ALA A 520 -23.79 12.76 -5.03
N PRO A 521 -24.68 13.76 -4.90
CA PRO A 521 -24.26 15.13 -4.64
C PRO A 521 -23.44 15.28 -3.35
N LEU A 522 -22.56 16.29 -3.33
CA LEU A 522 -21.90 16.68 -2.08
C LEU A 522 -22.96 17.09 -1.04
N PRO A 523 -22.84 16.64 0.22
CA PRO A 523 -23.78 16.99 1.29
C PRO A 523 -23.73 18.49 1.64
N PHE A 524 -22.62 19.16 1.32
CA PHE A 524 -22.43 20.59 1.46
C PHE A 524 -22.08 21.18 0.10
N CYS A 525 -22.80 22.22 -0.32
CA CYS A 525 -22.55 22.86 -1.61
C CYS A 525 -21.21 23.60 -1.57
N ALA A 526 -20.34 23.35 -2.54
CA ALA A 526 -19.02 23.99 -2.61
C ALA A 526 -19.09 25.53 -2.66
N LEU A 527 -20.22 26.08 -3.14
CA LEU A 527 -20.45 27.50 -3.31
C LEU A 527 -21.07 28.18 -2.07
N THR A 528 -21.18 27.47 -0.95
CA THR A 528 -21.79 28.00 0.29
C THR A 528 -20.82 27.93 1.49
N PRO A 529 -21.02 28.76 2.53
CA PRO A 529 -20.13 28.78 3.70
C PRO A 529 -20.06 27.44 4.45
N GLU A 530 -21.11 26.61 4.39
CA GLU A 530 -21.18 25.32 5.07
C GLU A 530 -20.09 24.35 4.57
N PHE A 531 -19.72 24.42 3.29
CA PHE A 531 -18.63 23.60 2.77
C PHE A 531 -17.28 24.00 3.37
N ARG A 532 -17.03 25.30 3.53
CA ARG A 532 -15.81 25.79 4.19
C ARG A 532 -15.77 25.38 5.66
N HIS A 533 -16.90 25.46 6.36
CA HIS A 533 -17.02 24.96 7.73
C HIS A 533 -16.74 23.46 7.81
N ALA A 534 -17.26 22.67 6.87
CA ALA A 534 -16.98 21.23 6.80
C ALA A 534 -15.50 20.93 6.53
N LEU A 535 -14.83 21.72 5.66
CA LEU A 535 -13.40 21.63 5.41
C LEU A 535 -12.57 21.95 6.67
N ASP A 536 -12.88 23.04 7.36
CA ASP A 536 -12.18 23.44 8.58
C ASP A 536 -12.33 22.41 9.71
N HIS A 537 -13.50 21.80 9.85
CA HIS A 537 -13.74 20.80 10.90
C HIS A 537 -13.24 19.40 10.56
N ARG A 538 -13.30 18.96 9.29
CA ARG A 538 -13.04 17.57 8.91
C ARG A 538 -11.72 17.35 8.18
N VAL A 539 -11.22 18.36 7.46
CA VAL A 539 -10.07 18.21 6.55
C VAL A 539 -8.83 18.88 7.09
N ARG A 540 -8.95 20.09 7.67
CA ARG A 540 -7.81 20.81 8.25
C ARG A 540 -7.04 19.98 9.29
N PRO A 541 -7.68 19.25 10.23
CA PRO A 541 -6.95 18.40 11.18
C PRO A 541 -6.19 17.26 10.49
N VAL A 542 -6.78 16.64 9.47
CA VAL A 542 -6.18 15.53 8.70
C VAL A 542 -4.94 16.01 7.93
N VAL A 543 -5.04 17.17 7.27
CA VAL A 543 -3.92 17.77 6.54
C VAL A 543 -2.80 18.21 7.50
N ALA A 544 -3.15 18.78 8.65
CA ALA A 544 -2.17 19.12 9.68
C ALA A 544 -1.46 17.89 10.26
N ALA A 545 -2.17 16.77 10.43
CA ALA A 545 -1.58 15.50 10.85
C ALA A 545 -0.66 14.93 9.75
N ALA A 546 -1.10 14.95 8.48
CA ALA A 546 -0.30 14.50 7.35
C ALA A 546 1.01 15.28 7.19
N ALA A 547 1.00 16.59 7.49
CA ALA A 547 2.21 17.42 7.45
C ALA A 547 3.28 17.00 8.46
N ARG A 548 2.90 16.26 9.51
CA ARG A 548 3.81 15.74 10.54
C ARG A 548 4.35 14.34 10.24
N VAL A 549 3.87 13.68 9.18
CA VAL A 549 4.30 12.31 8.84
C VAL A 549 5.64 12.34 8.12
N PRO A 550 6.74 11.81 8.72
CA PRO A 550 8.03 11.77 8.07
C PRO A 550 7.99 10.94 6.80
N GLY A 551 8.62 11.42 5.72
CA GLY A 551 8.72 10.67 4.48
C GLY A 551 7.39 10.46 3.74
N LEU A 552 6.34 11.24 4.03
CA LEU A 552 5.09 11.19 3.27
C LEU A 552 5.33 11.58 1.81
N HIS A 553 5.00 10.66 0.89
CA HIS A 553 5.14 10.81 -0.55
C HIS A 553 4.01 11.67 -1.14
N PHE A 554 2.75 11.32 -0.83
CA PHE A 554 1.57 12.13 -1.11
C PHE A 554 0.37 11.74 -0.22
N HIS A 555 -0.67 12.58 -0.23
CA HIS A 555 -2.00 12.32 0.29
C HIS A 555 -3.02 12.39 -0.84
N GLU A 556 -3.81 11.34 -1.03
CA GLU A 556 -4.84 11.27 -2.07
C GLU A 556 -5.99 12.25 -1.78
N LEU A 557 -6.24 13.15 -2.72
CA LEU A 557 -7.33 14.12 -2.64
C LEU A 557 -8.67 13.42 -2.95
N ALA A 558 -8.73 12.63 -4.02
CA ALA A 558 -9.89 11.83 -4.39
C ALA A 558 -9.50 10.64 -5.28
N SER A 559 -10.13 9.50 -5.02
CA SER A 559 -10.05 8.29 -5.85
C SER A 559 -10.95 8.45 -7.06
N ARG A 560 -10.40 8.28 -8.28
CA ARG A 560 -11.10 8.47 -9.57
C ARG A 560 -11.77 9.85 -9.69
N ALA A 561 -11.00 10.84 -10.11
CA ALA A 561 -11.41 12.21 -10.35
C ALA A 561 -12.25 12.34 -11.64
N ALA A 562 -13.39 11.65 -11.69
CA ALA A 562 -14.42 11.77 -12.71
C ALA A 562 -15.75 12.04 -12.01
N VAL A 563 -16.54 12.97 -12.57
CA VAL A 563 -17.75 13.45 -11.89
C VAL A 563 -18.96 13.22 -12.77
N ASN A 564 -19.96 12.57 -12.20
CA ASN A 564 -21.27 12.45 -12.82
C ASN A 564 -21.99 13.80 -12.64
N PRO A 565 -22.62 14.37 -13.68
CA PRO A 565 -23.37 15.62 -13.54
C PRO A 565 -24.49 15.55 -12.47
N GLU A 566 -24.96 14.35 -12.13
CA GLU A 566 -25.88 14.08 -11.01
C GLU A 566 -25.26 14.41 -9.64
N GLN A 567 -23.94 14.55 -9.53
CA GLN A 567 -23.25 14.98 -8.31
C GLN A 567 -23.32 16.50 -8.06
N LEU A 568 -23.89 17.28 -8.99
CA LEU A 568 -24.27 18.66 -8.72
C LEU A 568 -25.48 18.69 -7.78
N CYS A 569 -25.34 19.37 -6.64
CA CYS A 569 -26.43 19.47 -5.66
C CYS A 569 -27.62 20.34 -6.10
N ARG A 570 -27.47 21.11 -7.20
CA ARG A 570 -28.56 21.90 -7.83
C ARG A 570 -29.31 22.84 -6.88
N CYS A 571 -28.70 23.23 -5.75
CA CYS A 571 -29.30 24.17 -4.79
C CYS A 571 -29.39 25.59 -5.37
N SER A 572 -30.05 26.50 -4.63
CA SER A 572 -30.20 27.91 -5.04
C SER A 572 -28.86 28.59 -5.37
N ALA A 573 -27.79 28.29 -4.62
CA ALA A 573 -26.46 28.82 -4.89
C ALA A 573 -25.89 28.31 -6.23
N CYS A 574 -26.06 27.02 -6.55
CA CYS A 574 -25.64 26.45 -7.83
C CYS A 574 -26.42 27.05 -9.00
N ARG A 575 -27.75 27.18 -8.86
CA ARG A 575 -28.60 27.77 -9.90
C ARG A 575 -28.23 29.23 -10.16
N ALA A 576 -28.10 30.03 -9.10
CA ALA A 576 -27.68 31.42 -9.20
C ALA A 576 -26.25 31.58 -9.75
N ALA A 577 -25.33 30.66 -9.45
CA ALA A 577 -23.98 30.69 -10.01
C ALA A 577 -23.97 30.31 -11.51
N TYR A 578 -24.75 29.31 -11.91
CA TYR A 578 -24.89 28.92 -13.31
C TYR A 578 -25.47 30.07 -14.13
N GLU A 579 -26.59 30.64 -13.69
CA GLU A 579 -27.26 31.77 -14.36
C GLU A 579 -26.35 32.99 -14.47
N ARG A 580 -25.65 33.35 -13.39
CA ARG A 580 -24.69 34.46 -13.40
C ARG A 580 -23.54 34.25 -14.39
N ASN A 581 -23.04 33.02 -14.52
CA ASN A 581 -21.85 32.73 -15.32
C ASN A 581 -22.17 32.48 -16.79
N LEU A 582 -23.37 31.97 -17.10
CA LEU A 582 -23.73 31.48 -18.44
C LEU A 582 -24.95 32.19 -19.03
N GLY A 583 -25.70 32.97 -18.26
CA GLY A 583 -26.83 33.77 -18.73
C GLY A 583 -28.11 32.97 -19.01
N GLU A 584 -28.17 31.71 -18.57
CA GLU A 584 -29.31 30.80 -18.73
C GLU A 584 -29.57 30.01 -17.45
N GLU A 585 -30.77 29.42 -17.30
CA GLU A 585 -31.10 28.58 -16.14
C GLU A 585 -30.39 27.22 -16.17
N LEU A 586 -30.00 26.72 -15.00
CA LEU A 586 -29.38 25.39 -14.87
C LEU A 586 -30.36 24.29 -15.32
N PRO A 587 -30.06 23.51 -16.38
CA PRO A 587 -31.00 22.56 -16.96
C PRO A 587 -31.38 21.42 -15.99
N GLU A 588 -32.67 21.09 -15.84
CA GLU A 588 -33.14 20.02 -14.93
C GLU A 588 -32.85 18.60 -15.42
N GLY A 589 -32.72 18.40 -16.74
CA GLY A 589 -32.44 17.10 -17.34
C GLY A 589 -30.98 16.64 -17.17
N GLY A 590 -30.75 15.33 -17.26
CA GLY A 590 -29.40 14.76 -17.34
C GLY A 590 -28.71 15.12 -18.65
N PRO A 591 -27.37 15.01 -18.74
CA PRO A 591 -26.62 15.44 -19.92
C PRO A 591 -27.04 14.74 -21.23
N ALA A 592 -27.64 13.55 -21.16
CA ALA A 592 -28.19 12.84 -22.32
C ALA A 592 -29.38 13.55 -22.98
N SER A 593 -30.20 14.29 -22.23
CA SER A 593 -31.36 15.03 -22.77
C SER A 593 -31.03 16.44 -23.25
N LEU A 594 -29.79 16.91 -23.04
CA LEU A 594 -29.37 18.26 -23.37
C LEU A 594 -28.87 18.36 -24.81
N ASN A 595 -29.15 19.49 -25.46
CA ASN A 595 -28.58 19.80 -26.76
C ASN A 595 -27.05 20.09 -26.65
N PRO A 596 -26.30 20.09 -27.77
CA PRO A 596 -24.86 20.35 -27.77
C PRO A 596 -24.40 21.60 -27.00
N ALA A 597 -25.10 22.73 -27.16
CA ALA A 597 -24.74 23.99 -26.51
C ALA A 597 -24.95 23.93 -24.99
N GLN A 598 -26.10 23.38 -24.56
CA GLN A 598 -26.41 23.16 -23.14
C GLN A 598 -25.42 22.16 -22.49
N ARG A 599 -24.99 21.12 -23.21
CA ARG A 599 -23.96 20.19 -22.73
C ARG A 599 -22.62 20.88 -22.51
N LYS A 600 -22.21 21.75 -23.44
CA LYS A 600 -20.98 22.56 -23.34
C LYS A 600 -21.04 23.47 -22.11
N ALA A 601 -22.15 24.19 -21.95
CA ALA A 601 -22.39 25.11 -20.83
C ALA A 601 -22.37 24.36 -19.47
N LEU A 602 -23.06 23.23 -19.37
CA LEU A 602 -23.03 22.36 -18.19
C LEU A 602 -21.63 21.85 -17.88
N GLY A 603 -20.88 21.37 -18.87
CA GLY A 603 -19.49 20.91 -18.69
C GLY A 603 -18.56 22.00 -18.17
N ALA A 604 -18.68 23.22 -18.68
CA ALA A 604 -17.93 24.38 -18.19
C ALA A 604 -18.26 24.70 -16.73
N PHE A 605 -19.55 24.65 -16.35
CA PHE A 605 -19.96 24.85 -14.97
C PHE A 605 -19.46 23.74 -14.04
N VAL A 606 -19.57 22.47 -14.44
CA VAL A 606 -19.04 21.32 -13.69
C VAL A 606 -17.53 21.47 -13.46
N THR A 607 -16.78 21.85 -14.50
CA THR A 607 -15.34 22.14 -14.41
C THR A 607 -15.04 23.16 -13.32
N SER A 608 -15.75 24.31 -13.36
CA SER A 608 -15.56 25.41 -12.42
C SER A 608 -15.98 25.04 -10.99
N TYR A 609 -17.08 24.31 -10.83
CA TYR A 609 -17.58 23.86 -9.54
C TYR A 609 -16.55 22.96 -8.84
N TRP A 610 -16.03 21.96 -9.55
CA TRP A 610 -15.03 21.05 -9.01
C TRP A 610 -13.66 21.69 -8.85
N TRP A 611 -13.27 22.63 -9.71
CA TRP A 611 -12.10 23.47 -9.44
C TRP A 611 -12.20 24.18 -8.09
N HIS A 612 -13.38 24.72 -7.74
CA HIS A 612 -13.59 25.36 -6.44
C HIS A 612 -13.44 24.37 -5.28
N VAL A 613 -13.99 23.16 -5.40
CA VAL A 613 -13.83 22.08 -4.42
C VAL A 613 -12.35 21.73 -4.19
N LEU A 614 -11.62 21.44 -5.28
CA LEU A 614 -10.24 20.96 -5.22
C LEU A 614 -9.28 22.06 -4.75
N SER A 615 -9.46 23.30 -5.24
CA SER A 615 -8.63 24.45 -4.84
C SER A 615 -8.83 24.85 -3.38
N ALA A 616 -10.03 24.68 -2.81
CA ALA A 616 -10.29 24.92 -1.40
C ALA A 616 -9.50 23.95 -0.50
N VAL A 617 -9.39 22.67 -0.89
CA VAL A 617 -8.56 21.68 -0.20
C VAL A 617 -7.07 22.00 -0.37
N ALA A 618 -6.63 22.34 -1.59
CA ALA A 618 -5.25 22.72 -1.87
C ALA A 618 -4.80 23.92 -1.02
N LYS A 619 -5.68 24.89 -0.80
CA LYS A 619 -5.45 26.04 0.08
C LYS A 619 -5.25 25.63 1.54
N LEU A 620 -6.05 24.69 2.07
CA LEU A 620 -5.84 24.18 3.43
C LEU A 620 -4.47 23.53 3.59
N ARG A 621 -4.01 22.84 2.54
CA ARG A 621 -2.65 22.29 2.49
C ARG A 621 -1.60 23.39 2.53
N ASP A 622 -1.77 24.47 1.75
CA ASP A 622 -0.80 25.58 1.75
C ASP A 622 -0.72 26.24 3.15
N GLU A 623 -1.86 26.33 3.86
CA GLU A 623 -1.95 26.86 5.22
C GLU A 623 -1.30 25.93 6.29
N ALA A 624 -1.30 24.62 6.08
CA ALA A 624 -0.74 23.64 7.04
C ALA A 624 0.80 23.59 7.06
N GLY A 625 1.46 24.21 6.08
CA GLY A 625 2.92 24.28 5.98
C GLY A 625 3.54 23.30 4.97
N ALA A 626 4.83 23.47 4.73
CA ALA A 626 5.58 22.70 3.74
C ALA A 626 5.66 21.22 4.14
N GLY A 627 5.27 20.31 3.22
CA GLY A 627 5.50 18.87 3.41
C GLY A 627 4.42 17.97 2.80
N VAL A 628 3.16 18.42 2.76
CA VAL A 628 2.06 17.63 2.18
C VAL A 628 1.98 17.86 0.67
N ARG A 629 2.11 16.77 -0.08
CA ARG A 629 1.81 16.72 -1.52
C ARG A 629 0.46 16.07 -1.72
N LEU A 630 -0.40 16.66 -2.52
CA LEU A 630 -1.69 16.10 -2.89
C LEU A 630 -1.55 15.28 -4.17
N SER A 631 -2.31 14.18 -4.26
CA SER A 631 -2.43 13.35 -5.46
C SER A 631 -3.89 13.28 -5.92
N LEU A 632 -4.11 13.18 -7.24
CA LEU A 632 -5.40 12.86 -7.84
C LEU A 632 -5.25 11.63 -8.72
N THR A 633 -6.23 10.73 -8.68
CA THR A 633 -6.25 9.54 -9.54
C THR A 633 -7.23 9.76 -10.68
N PHE A 634 -6.79 9.72 -11.94
CA PHE A 634 -7.61 9.86 -13.14
C PHE A 634 -7.71 8.53 -13.88
N ASP A 635 -8.76 8.31 -14.66
CA ASP A 635 -8.91 7.12 -15.50
C ASP A 635 -9.11 7.50 -16.97
N ALA A 636 -9.36 6.54 -17.85
CA ALA A 636 -9.55 6.84 -19.27
C ALA A 636 -10.73 7.78 -19.56
N THR A 637 -11.66 8.01 -18.61
CA THR A 637 -12.79 8.94 -18.83
C THR A 637 -12.36 10.39 -19.03
N SER A 638 -11.13 10.75 -18.64
CA SER A 638 -10.51 12.06 -18.95
C SER A 638 -10.39 12.34 -20.45
N PHE A 639 -10.33 11.29 -21.27
CA PHE A 639 -10.16 11.40 -22.72
C PHE A 639 -11.21 10.62 -23.51
N LEU A 640 -11.79 9.58 -22.92
CA LEU A 640 -12.76 8.68 -23.54
C LEU A 640 -14.09 8.80 -22.81
N ARG A 641 -14.94 9.68 -23.33
CA ARG A 641 -16.32 9.80 -22.87
C ARG A 641 -17.24 8.96 -23.76
N ASP A 642 -17.69 7.81 -23.25
CA ASP A 642 -18.57 6.85 -23.94
C ASP A 642 -20.04 7.36 -24.01
N GLY A 643 -20.21 8.54 -24.61
CA GLY A 643 -21.50 9.19 -24.85
C GLY A 643 -21.86 10.29 -23.84
N PRO A 644 -23.00 10.98 -24.05
CA PRO A 644 -23.38 12.16 -23.27
C PRO A 644 -23.63 11.88 -21.78
N ALA A 645 -24.00 10.65 -21.40
CA ALA A 645 -24.24 10.27 -20.02
C ALA A 645 -22.96 9.85 -19.26
N ALA A 646 -21.84 9.65 -19.96
CA ALA A 646 -20.61 9.23 -19.31
C ALA A 646 -20.03 10.33 -18.41
N PRO A 647 -19.30 9.95 -17.34
CA PRO A 647 -18.70 10.89 -16.40
C PRO A 647 -17.90 11.98 -17.10
N TYR A 648 -17.97 13.19 -16.53
CA TYR A 648 -17.22 14.33 -17.01
C TYR A 648 -15.89 14.44 -16.26
N CYS A 649 -14.80 14.73 -16.97
CA CYS A 649 -13.50 14.92 -16.35
C CYS A 649 -12.69 15.98 -17.11
N ASP A 650 -12.27 17.04 -16.41
CA ASP A 650 -11.35 18.06 -16.93
C ASP A 650 -10.00 17.93 -16.21
N ALA A 651 -9.24 16.90 -16.59
CA ALA A 651 -7.95 16.59 -15.99
C ALA A 651 -6.97 17.78 -16.07
N PHE A 652 -7.05 18.59 -17.14
CA PHE A 652 -6.17 19.76 -17.32
C PHE A 652 -6.37 20.82 -16.24
N VAL A 653 -7.62 21.12 -15.88
CA VAL A 653 -7.91 22.11 -14.82
C VAL A 653 -7.67 21.50 -13.44
N TRP A 654 -8.18 20.30 -13.20
CA TRP A 654 -8.18 19.72 -11.87
C TRP A 654 -6.78 19.30 -11.39
N ALA A 655 -5.89 18.88 -12.30
CA ALA A 655 -4.50 18.59 -11.98
C ALA A 655 -3.71 19.81 -11.45
N ARG A 656 -4.23 21.04 -11.59
CA ARG A 656 -3.60 22.22 -11.00
C ARG A 656 -3.67 22.24 -9.47
N ALA A 657 -4.64 21.53 -8.86
CA ALA A 657 -4.86 21.48 -7.42
C ALA A 657 -3.96 20.47 -6.67
N CYS A 658 -3.18 19.64 -7.37
CA CYS A 658 -2.33 18.60 -6.77
C CYS A 658 -0.86 18.69 -7.22
N GLU A 659 0.06 18.01 -6.54
CA GLU A 659 1.51 18.02 -6.88
C GLU A 659 1.93 16.82 -7.73
N THR A 660 1.05 15.84 -7.84
CA THR A 660 1.20 14.63 -8.64
C THR A 660 -0.19 14.14 -9.01
N ALA A 661 -0.30 13.32 -10.04
CA ALA A 661 -1.51 12.57 -10.31
C ALA A 661 -1.16 11.15 -10.75
N GLU A 662 -2.12 10.24 -10.67
CA GLU A 662 -1.98 8.84 -11.04
C GLU A 662 -2.98 8.48 -12.14
N VAL A 663 -2.61 7.59 -13.04
CA VAL A 663 -3.56 6.90 -13.92
C VAL A 663 -4.06 5.64 -13.21
N ALA A 664 -5.38 5.50 -13.07
CA ALA A 664 -6.04 4.32 -12.54
C ALA A 664 -5.80 3.11 -13.45
N PRO A 665 -5.94 1.87 -12.92
CA PRO A 665 -5.75 0.69 -13.74
C PRO A 665 -6.80 0.58 -14.85
N GLU A 666 -6.37 0.15 -16.03
CA GLU A 666 -7.23 -0.11 -17.19
C GLU A 666 -6.98 -1.54 -17.67
N ALA A 667 -8.04 -2.29 -17.96
CA ALA A 667 -7.92 -3.66 -18.48
C ALA A 667 -7.61 -3.70 -19.99
N ASP A 668 -7.90 -2.61 -20.70
CA ASP A 668 -7.61 -2.47 -22.13
C ASP A 668 -6.30 -1.69 -22.33
N LEU A 669 -5.35 -2.30 -23.03
CA LEU A 669 -4.01 -1.75 -23.24
C LEU A 669 -4.04 -0.40 -23.97
N GLU A 670 -4.88 -0.25 -24.99
CA GLU A 670 -4.96 0.99 -25.77
C GLU A 670 -5.55 2.13 -24.94
N ARG A 671 -6.59 1.87 -24.14
CA ARG A 671 -7.13 2.83 -23.17
C ARG A 671 -6.07 3.24 -22.15
N PHE A 672 -5.29 2.28 -21.66
CA PHE A 672 -4.21 2.54 -20.72
C PHE A 672 -3.12 3.45 -21.33
N ARG A 673 -2.64 3.13 -22.54
CA ARG A 673 -1.65 3.93 -23.28
C ARG A 673 -2.13 5.35 -23.54
N LEU A 674 -3.38 5.50 -24.00
CA LEU A 674 -3.98 6.80 -24.27
C LEU A 674 -4.08 7.64 -22.99
N SER A 675 -4.52 7.03 -21.88
CA SER A 675 -4.61 7.70 -20.58
C SER A 675 -3.23 8.14 -20.08
N LEU A 676 -2.22 7.27 -20.17
CA LEU A 676 -0.84 7.60 -19.80
C LEU A 676 -0.29 8.75 -20.66
N ALA A 677 -0.45 8.70 -21.98
CA ALA A 677 0.05 9.72 -22.88
C ALA A 677 -0.60 11.10 -22.64
N GLY A 678 -1.92 11.13 -22.45
CA GLY A 678 -2.66 12.35 -22.17
C GLY A 678 -2.34 12.98 -20.83
N HIS A 679 -2.35 12.18 -19.76
CA HIS A 679 -2.02 12.69 -18.43
C HIS A 679 -0.55 13.09 -18.33
N GLN A 680 0.37 12.38 -19.01
CA GLN A 680 1.78 12.76 -19.06
C GLN A 680 1.97 14.12 -19.72
N ALA A 681 1.32 14.38 -20.86
CA ALA A 681 1.41 15.67 -21.54
C ALA A 681 0.87 16.82 -20.67
N ILE A 682 -0.27 16.60 -20.00
CA ILE A 682 -0.85 17.58 -19.08
C ILE A 682 0.10 17.85 -17.91
N LEU A 683 0.56 16.83 -17.20
CA LEU A 683 1.39 17.02 -16.01
C LEU A 683 2.79 17.56 -16.35
N ALA A 684 3.39 17.15 -17.47
CA ALA A 684 4.64 17.72 -17.95
C ALA A 684 4.51 19.23 -18.21
N SER A 685 3.40 19.68 -18.82
CA SER A 685 3.14 21.12 -19.02
C SER A 685 3.02 21.90 -17.71
N LEU A 686 2.66 21.22 -16.61
CA LEU A 686 2.54 21.80 -15.27
C LEU A 686 3.80 21.59 -14.42
N GLY A 687 4.84 20.93 -14.95
CA GLY A 687 6.06 20.57 -14.20
C GLY A 687 5.82 19.54 -13.09
N LYS A 688 4.84 18.65 -13.25
CA LYS A 688 4.42 17.66 -12.24
C LYS A 688 4.71 16.23 -12.70
N PRO A 689 5.05 15.30 -11.80
CA PRO A 689 5.20 13.88 -12.13
C PRO A 689 3.85 13.18 -12.29
N LEU A 690 3.85 12.13 -13.10
CA LEU A 690 2.73 11.19 -13.29
C LEU A 690 3.02 9.86 -12.58
N GLY A 691 2.03 9.25 -11.94
CA GLY A 691 2.06 7.87 -11.48
C GLY A 691 1.16 6.96 -12.30
N ALA A 692 1.31 5.65 -12.12
CA ALA A 692 0.34 4.67 -12.61
C ALA A 692 -0.02 3.67 -11.51
N GLN A 693 -1.31 3.36 -11.43
CA GLN A 693 -1.83 2.29 -10.60
C GLN A 693 -1.86 0.97 -11.39
N LEU A 694 -1.53 -0.13 -10.73
CA LEU A 694 -1.52 -1.48 -11.26
C LEU A 694 -2.63 -2.30 -10.60
N ASP A 695 -3.35 -3.09 -11.38
CA ASP A 695 -4.36 -4.03 -10.89
C ASP A 695 -3.81 -5.45 -10.92
N LEU A 696 -3.98 -6.18 -9.82
CA LEU A 696 -3.62 -7.58 -9.70
C LEU A 696 -4.81 -8.53 -9.87
N ALA A 697 -6.01 -7.99 -10.06
CA ALA A 697 -7.20 -8.79 -10.28
C ALA A 697 -7.13 -9.55 -11.61
N GLU A 698 -7.68 -10.76 -11.61
CA GLU A 698 -7.84 -11.58 -12.81
C GLU A 698 -8.55 -10.78 -13.93
N GLY A 699 -8.08 -10.89 -15.17
CA GLY A 699 -8.64 -10.21 -16.34
C GLY A 699 -8.35 -8.71 -16.44
N GLY A 700 -7.47 -8.16 -15.59
CA GLY A 700 -6.72 -6.94 -15.87
C GLY A 700 -5.47 -7.22 -16.73
N LEU A 701 -4.72 -6.17 -17.07
CA LEU A 701 -3.41 -6.33 -17.71
C LEU A 701 -2.44 -7.06 -16.76
N PRO A 702 -1.61 -7.99 -17.25
CA PRO A 702 -0.52 -8.55 -16.46
C PRO A 702 0.32 -7.46 -15.81
N ALA A 703 0.62 -7.59 -14.51
CA ALA A 703 1.25 -6.52 -13.73
C ALA A 703 2.58 -6.05 -14.32
N ALA A 704 3.39 -6.97 -14.87
CA ALA A 704 4.65 -6.63 -15.53
C ALA A 704 4.43 -5.84 -16.83
N GLU A 705 3.52 -6.30 -17.70
CA GLU A 705 3.11 -5.59 -18.91
C GLU A 705 2.66 -4.16 -18.59
N ALA A 706 1.74 -3.99 -17.63
CA ALA A 706 1.25 -2.68 -17.22
C ALA A 706 2.37 -1.79 -16.64
N ALA A 707 3.23 -2.33 -15.76
CA ALA A 707 4.33 -1.59 -15.14
C ALA A 707 5.33 -1.07 -16.17
N TYR A 708 5.82 -1.92 -17.07
CA TYR A 708 6.80 -1.48 -18.06
C TYR A 708 6.19 -0.58 -19.13
N THR A 709 4.89 -0.74 -19.45
CA THR A 709 4.16 0.20 -20.32
C THR A 709 4.14 1.59 -19.68
N ALA A 710 3.78 1.68 -18.40
CA ALA A 710 3.79 2.93 -17.66
C ALA A 710 5.19 3.56 -17.60
N ILE A 711 6.23 2.76 -17.35
CA ILE A 711 7.62 3.23 -17.34
C ILE A 711 8.04 3.77 -18.71
N ALA A 712 7.72 3.06 -19.80
CA ALA A 712 7.96 3.50 -21.17
C ALA A 712 7.24 4.83 -21.49
N ARG A 713 6.07 5.05 -20.88
CA ARG A 713 5.26 6.26 -21.05
C ARG A 713 5.63 7.42 -20.13
N GLY A 714 6.63 7.26 -19.26
CA GLY A 714 7.21 8.38 -18.53
C GLY A 714 6.77 8.54 -17.07
N VAL A 715 6.06 7.56 -16.48
CA VAL A 715 5.65 7.67 -15.08
C VAL A 715 6.85 7.81 -14.15
N GLY A 716 6.67 8.53 -13.05
CA GLY A 716 7.63 8.77 -11.98
C GLY A 716 7.46 7.85 -10.77
N HIS A 717 6.35 7.11 -10.69
CA HIS A 717 6.11 6.07 -9.68
C HIS A 717 5.11 5.03 -10.14
N LEU A 718 5.12 3.87 -9.48
CA LEU A 718 4.13 2.80 -9.66
C LEU A 718 3.43 2.54 -8.32
N HIS A 719 2.13 2.31 -8.38
CA HIS A 719 1.31 2.04 -7.21
C HIS A 719 0.47 0.79 -7.44
N VAL A 720 0.52 -0.17 -6.53
CA VAL A 720 -0.42 -1.29 -6.53
C VAL A 720 -1.43 -1.07 -5.43
N ALA A 721 -2.67 -0.88 -5.85
CA ALA A 721 -3.78 -0.76 -4.93
C ALA A 721 -4.27 -2.16 -4.52
N ASP A 722 -4.23 -2.47 -3.23
CA ASP A 722 -4.80 -3.69 -2.66
C ASP A 722 -6.32 -3.52 -2.71
N ASN A 723 -7.07 -4.38 -3.38
CA ASN A 723 -8.45 -4.03 -3.69
C ASN A 723 -9.50 -4.90 -2.97
N PRO A 724 -9.80 -4.64 -1.68
CA PRO A 724 -10.93 -5.27 -1.03
C PRO A 724 -12.28 -4.59 -1.35
N ARG A 725 -12.33 -3.49 -2.13
CA ARG A 725 -13.56 -2.68 -2.30
C ARG A 725 -14.07 -2.44 -3.73
N TYR A 726 -13.39 -2.89 -4.78
CA TYR A 726 -13.98 -2.97 -6.11
C TYR A 726 -14.68 -4.33 -6.27
N ALA A 727 -15.92 -4.39 -5.78
CA ALA A 727 -17.14 -4.73 -6.50
C ALA A 727 -17.09 -5.68 -7.73
N GLY A 728 -16.21 -6.68 -7.77
CA GLY A 728 -16.06 -7.51 -8.96
C GLY A 728 -15.37 -8.83 -8.69
N ARG A 729 -16.03 -9.72 -7.97
CA ARG A 729 -15.99 -11.19 -8.14
C ARG A 729 -14.68 -11.92 -8.56
N ARG A 730 -13.47 -11.42 -8.27
CA ARG A 730 -12.22 -11.95 -8.86
C ARG A 730 -11.13 -12.17 -7.82
N ARG A 731 -10.31 -13.21 -8.05
CA ARG A 731 -9.22 -13.65 -7.18
C ARG A 731 -8.04 -12.69 -7.30
N GLN A 732 -7.43 -12.31 -6.16
CA GLN A 732 -6.13 -11.63 -6.13
C GLN A 732 -5.12 -12.51 -5.38
N PRO A 733 -3.91 -12.77 -5.93
CA PRO A 733 -2.84 -13.42 -5.18
C PRO A 733 -2.35 -12.54 -4.01
N PRO A 734 -1.72 -13.13 -2.97
CA PRO A 734 -1.04 -12.34 -1.94
C PRO A 734 -0.04 -11.35 -2.56
N LEU A 735 -0.12 -10.08 -2.13
CA LEU A 735 0.64 -8.98 -2.71
C LEU A 735 2.16 -9.26 -2.83
N PRO A 736 2.84 -9.82 -1.81
CA PRO A 736 4.26 -10.14 -1.89
C PRO A 736 4.60 -11.19 -2.95
N GLU A 737 3.76 -12.22 -3.10
CA GLU A 737 3.97 -13.30 -4.09
C GLU A 737 3.71 -12.81 -5.52
N ALA A 738 2.67 -12.00 -5.70
CA ALA A 738 2.24 -11.48 -6.99
C ALA A 738 3.27 -10.53 -7.63
N LEU A 739 3.94 -9.73 -6.79
CA LEU A 739 4.78 -8.63 -7.23
C LEU A 739 6.25 -8.79 -6.91
N GLY A 740 6.62 -9.67 -5.96
CA GLY A 740 8.00 -9.79 -5.48
C GLY A 740 9.00 -9.89 -6.61
N GLY A 741 8.72 -10.72 -7.61
CA GLY A 741 9.56 -10.83 -8.81
C GLY A 741 9.70 -9.52 -9.60
N LEU A 742 8.61 -8.78 -9.80
CA LEU A 742 8.60 -7.53 -10.57
C LEU A 742 9.26 -6.37 -9.80
N PHE A 743 8.85 -6.13 -8.55
CA PHE A 743 9.33 -5.02 -7.75
C PHE A 743 10.81 -5.18 -7.37
N LEU A 744 11.28 -6.40 -7.09
CA LEU A 744 12.72 -6.65 -6.88
C LEU A 744 13.55 -6.36 -8.14
N ARG A 745 13.02 -6.64 -9.35
CA ARG A 745 13.69 -6.27 -10.62
C ARG A 745 13.73 -4.75 -10.80
N LEU A 746 12.62 -4.07 -10.52
CA LEU A 746 12.50 -2.61 -10.68
C LEU A 746 13.29 -1.83 -9.63
N THR A 747 13.45 -2.37 -8.41
CA THR A 747 14.26 -1.74 -7.35
C THR A 747 15.68 -1.47 -7.82
N ARG A 748 16.30 -2.40 -8.56
CA ARG A 748 17.66 -2.26 -9.12
C ARG A 748 17.76 -1.16 -10.18
N ALA A 749 16.68 -0.89 -10.91
CA ALA A 749 16.59 0.21 -11.88
C ALA A 749 16.17 1.53 -11.22
N GLY A 750 15.65 1.47 -10.00
CA GLY A 750 15.03 2.57 -9.27
C GLY A 750 15.86 3.85 -9.17
N PRO A 751 17.17 3.79 -8.87
CA PRO A 751 17.99 4.99 -8.75
C PRO A 751 18.10 5.81 -10.04
N LEU A 752 18.18 5.16 -11.21
CA LEU A 752 18.19 5.85 -12.50
C LEU A 752 16.78 6.24 -12.95
N LEU A 753 15.78 5.39 -12.71
CA LEU A 753 14.39 5.71 -13.01
C LEU A 753 13.95 7.00 -12.31
N ALA A 754 14.31 7.18 -11.04
CA ALA A 754 14.03 8.39 -10.24
C ALA A 754 14.66 9.68 -10.80
N ARG A 755 15.74 9.56 -11.58
CA ARG A 755 16.48 10.69 -12.17
C ARG A 755 16.23 10.85 -13.68
N SER A 756 15.28 10.09 -14.21
CA SER A 756 14.97 10.03 -15.62
C SER A 756 13.61 10.64 -15.93
N HIS A 757 13.50 11.30 -17.07
CA HIS A 757 12.23 11.82 -17.59
C HIS A 757 12.02 11.36 -19.02
N ARG A 758 10.77 11.19 -19.45
CA ARG A 758 10.46 10.89 -20.84
C ARG A 758 10.71 12.15 -21.69
N PRO A 759 11.53 12.10 -22.76
CA PRO A 759 11.62 13.18 -23.72
C PRO A 759 10.28 13.32 -24.46
N PRO A 760 9.89 14.53 -24.89
CA PRO A 760 8.67 14.72 -25.67
C PRO A 760 8.72 13.90 -26.96
N ALA A 761 7.57 13.34 -27.35
CA ALA A 761 7.45 12.68 -28.64
C ALA A 761 7.67 13.68 -29.78
N ARG A 762 7.99 13.17 -30.98
CA ARG A 762 8.15 14.01 -32.18
C ARG A 762 6.84 14.25 -32.92
N ALA A 763 5.80 13.47 -32.60
CA ALA A 763 4.46 13.61 -33.12
C ALA A 763 3.45 13.60 -31.96
N ALA A 764 2.35 14.34 -32.12
CA ALA A 764 1.28 14.35 -31.14
C ALA A 764 -0.11 14.33 -31.80
N LEU A 765 -1.06 13.68 -31.15
CA LEU A 765 -2.48 13.76 -31.50
C LEU A 765 -3.09 14.96 -30.77
N LEU A 766 -3.80 15.82 -31.48
CA LEU A 766 -4.67 16.83 -30.88
C LEU A 766 -5.83 16.11 -30.18
N PHE A 767 -5.95 16.30 -28.87
CA PHE A 767 -7.13 15.89 -28.12
C PHE A 767 -8.17 17.03 -28.14
N PRO A 768 -9.29 16.85 -28.87
CA PRO A 768 -10.28 17.90 -29.05
C PRO A 768 -11.27 17.89 -27.88
N PHE A 769 -10.87 18.43 -26.73
CA PHE A 769 -11.69 18.40 -25.52
C PHE A 769 -13.10 18.98 -25.73
N THR A 770 -13.24 20.03 -26.55
CA THR A 770 -14.54 20.61 -26.90
C THR A 770 -15.41 19.62 -27.69
N GLU A 771 -14.85 18.91 -28.68
CA GLU A 771 -15.54 17.85 -29.41
C GLU A 771 -15.97 16.72 -28.46
N VAL A 772 -15.05 16.25 -27.61
CA VAL A 772 -15.31 15.14 -26.68
C VAL A 772 -16.35 15.51 -25.62
N ALA A 773 -16.33 16.75 -25.13
CA ALA A 773 -17.31 17.26 -24.18
C ALA A 773 -18.73 17.33 -24.78
N VAL A 774 -18.85 17.52 -26.09
CA VAL A 774 -20.14 17.75 -26.78
C VAL A 774 -20.68 16.50 -27.45
N ASN A 775 -19.82 15.74 -28.14
CA ASN A 775 -20.15 14.62 -29.03
C ASN A 775 -19.59 13.26 -28.55
N GLY A 776 -18.71 13.24 -27.54
CA GLY A 776 -18.11 12.02 -26.99
C GLY A 776 -16.74 11.67 -27.59
N GLY A 777 -16.05 10.69 -26.98
CA GLY A 777 -14.63 10.37 -27.25
C GLY A 777 -14.38 9.14 -28.13
N SER A 778 -15.39 8.52 -28.72
CA SER A 778 -15.28 7.21 -29.38
C SER A 778 -14.32 7.14 -30.57
N ARG A 779 -13.91 8.29 -31.13
CA ARG A 779 -12.93 8.38 -32.22
C ARG A 779 -11.49 8.56 -31.74
N ALA A 780 -11.29 9.07 -30.52
CA ALA A 780 -9.97 9.44 -30.02
C ALA A 780 -9.06 8.21 -29.84
N LEU A 781 -9.61 7.08 -29.40
CA LEU A 781 -8.84 5.86 -29.18
C LEU A 781 -8.20 5.30 -30.46
N ALA A 782 -8.99 5.16 -31.53
CA ALA A 782 -8.48 4.66 -32.81
C ALA A 782 -7.52 5.66 -33.48
N ALA A 783 -7.80 6.96 -33.39
CA ALA A 783 -6.91 8.01 -33.88
C ALA A 783 -5.55 7.98 -33.17
N PHE A 784 -5.54 7.79 -31.85
CA PHE A 784 -4.33 7.67 -31.06
C PHE A 784 -3.56 6.40 -31.40
N GLY A 785 -4.21 5.23 -31.37
CA GLY A 785 -3.55 3.96 -31.71
C GLY A 785 -2.95 3.94 -33.11
N LEU A 786 -3.58 4.61 -34.09
CA LEU A 786 -3.03 4.78 -35.44
C LEU A 786 -1.74 5.62 -35.42
N LEU A 787 -1.79 6.81 -34.82
CA LEU A 787 -0.64 7.72 -34.79
C LEU A 787 0.50 7.16 -33.95
N ASP A 788 0.20 6.63 -32.77
CA ASP A 788 1.17 6.09 -31.82
C ASP A 788 1.97 4.95 -32.45
N ALA A 789 1.28 4.01 -33.11
CA ALA A 789 1.93 2.90 -33.81
C ALA A 789 2.74 3.37 -35.05
N ALA A 790 2.27 4.38 -35.78
CA ALA A 790 2.97 4.90 -36.96
C ALA A 790 4.20 5.75 -36.60
N ALA A 791 4.11 6.52 -35.51
CA ALA A 791 5.16 7.43 -35.06
C ALA A 791 6.21 6.74 -34.17
N GLY A 792 5.98 5.50 -33.72
CA GLY A 792 6.84 4.82 -32.74
C GLY A 792 6.72 5.45 -31.34
N GLY A 793 5.54 5.95 -31.01
CA GLY A 793 5.24 6.72 -29.79
C GLY A 793 4.75 8.13 -30.10
N ALA A 794 3.56 8.47 -29.62
CA ALA A 794 2.95 9.79 -29.75
C ALA A 794 2.52 10.37 -28.40
N ASP A 795 2.54 11.70 -28.31
CA ASP A 795 1.93 12.42 -27.20
C ASP A 795 0.48 12.80 -27.52
N LEU A 796 -0.32 13.08 -26.49
CA LEU A 796 -1.69 13.54 -26.64
C LEU A 796 -1.79 14.99 -26.15
N LEU A 797 -1.92 15.93 -27.08
CA LEU A 797 -1.96 17.36 -26.79
C LEU A 797 -3.37 17.84 -26.51
N HIS A 798 -3.65 18.20 -25.26
CA HIS A 798 -4.92 18.81 -24.87
C HIS A 798 -5.17 20.13 -25.63
N GLU A 799 -6.38 20.36 -26.15
CA GLU A 799 -6.69 21.55 -26.97
C GLU A 799 -6.30 22.88 -26.31
N ARG A 800 -6.45 22.98 -24.97
CA ARG A 800 -6.10 24.19 -24.21
C ARG A 800 -4.60 24.47 -24.19
N LEU A 801 -3.76 23.43 -24.21
CA LEU A 801 -2.32 23.59 -24.36
C LEU A 801 -1.98 24.10 -25.76
N VAL A 802 -2.64 23.55 -26.79
CA VAL A 802 -2.45 24.01 -28.17
C VAL A 802 -2.85 25.46 -28.34
N ALA A 803 -3.92 25.91 -27.68
CA ALA A 803 -4.34 27.32 -27.70
C ALA A 803 -3.27 28.29 -27.13
N GLU A 804 -2.46 27.84 -26.17
CA GLU A 804 -1.32 28.59 -25.63
C GLU A 804 -0.12 28.55 -26.59
N GLY A 805 0.05 27.44 -27.31
CA GLY A 805 1.02 27.27 -28.39
C GLY A 805 1.43 25.81 -28.55
N VAL A 806 1.78 25.40 -29.77
CA VAL A 806 2.32 24.04 -30.01
C VAL A 806 3.78 24.00 -29.56
N PRO A 807 4.20 23.02 -28.73
CA PRO A 807 5.59 22.86 -28.32
C PRO A 807 6.56 22.75 -29.51
N ALA A 808 7.66 23.52 -29.47
CA ALA A 808 8.67 23.53 -30.53
C ALA A 808 9.41 22.19 -30.73
N SER A 809 9.32 21.28 -29.75
CA SER A 809 9.91 19.93 -29.83
C SER A 809 9.19 19.01 -30.83
N LEU A 810 7.95 19.34 -31.19
CA LEU A 810 7.12 18.54 -32.09
C LEU A 810 7.41 18.86 -33.55
N GLY A 811 7.57 17.81 -34.36
CA GLY A 811 7.67 17.91 -35.81
C GLY A 811 6.32 17.76 -36.51
N ALA A 812 5.37 17.05 -35.89
CA ALA A 812 4.04 16.82 -36.45
C ALA A 812 2.92 16.87 -35.41
N VAL A 813 1.75 17.35 -35.83
CA VAL A 813 0.49 17.26 -35.08
C VAL A 813 -0.57 16.60 -35.97
N ALA A 814 -1.33 15.66 -35.42
CA ALA A 814 -2.46 15.04 -36.10
C ALA A 814 -3.79 15.47 -35.47
N ALA A 815 -4.76 15.84 -36.30
CA ALA A 815 -6.13 16.18 -35.92
C ALA A 815 -7.10 15.20 -36.61
N PHE A 816 -7.01 13.92 -36.24
CA PHE A 816 -7.84 12.87 -36.81
C PHE A 816 -9.21 12.76 -36.12
N GLY A 817 -10.26 12.58 -36.90
CA GLY A 817 -11.65 12.46 -36.45
C GLY A 817 -12.22 13.74 -35.84
N VAL A 818 -11.51 14.86 -35.93
CA VAL A 818 -11.86 16.13 -35.28
C VAL A 818 -12.77 16.96 -36.19
N ARG A 819 -13.97 17.29 -35.71
CA ARG A 819 -14.92 18.16 -36.42
C ARG A 819 -14.96 19.55 -35.84
N VAL A 820 -14.99 19.68 -34.52
CA VAL A 820 -14.99 20.97 -33.83
C VAL A 820 -13.58 21.32 -33.36
N ILE A 821 -13.04 22.45 -33.80
CA ILE A 821 -11.74 23.01 -33.36
C ILE A 821 -11.93 24.47 -32.97
N PRO A 822 -11.63 24.85 -31.72
CA PRO A 822 -11.76 26.24 -31.31
C PRO A 822 -10.91 27.19 -32.16
N ARG A 823 -11.38 28.40 -32.47
CA ARG A 823 -10.68 29.36 -33.36
C ARG A 823 -9.23 29.63 -32.92
N ARG A 824 -9.00 29.73 -31.61
CA ARG A 824 -7.65 29.93 -31.04
C ARG A 824 -6.72 28.74 -31.28
N VAL A 825 -7.27 27.52 -31.22
CA VAL A 825 -6.53 26.27 -31.48
C VAL A 825 -6.18 26.19 -32.97
N ALA A 826 -7.15 26.47 -33.85
CA ALA A 826 -6.93 26.53 -35.29
C ALA A 826 -5.83 27.54 -35.65
N ALA A 827 -5.87 28.75 -35.08
CA ALA A 827 -4.83 29.76 -35.28
C ALA A 827 -3.44 29.31 -34.77
N ALA A 828 -3.38 28.61 -33.64
CA ALA A 828 -2.12 28.08 -33.11
C ALA A 828 -1.53 26.98 -33.99
N LEU A 829 -2.36 26.08 -34.52
CA LEU A 829 -1.95 25.06 -35.50
C LEU A 829 -1.47 25.69 -36.82
N ALA A 830 -2.12 26.75 -37.29
CA ALA A 830 -1.66 27.49 -38.46
C ALA A 830 -0.25 28.05 -38.24
N ARG A 831 0.00 28.71 -37.10
CA ARG A 831 1.34 29.22 -36.74
C ARG A 831 2.39 28.12 -36.63
N PHE A 832 2.02 26.96 -36.10
CA PHE A 832 2.91 25.79 -36.02
C PHE A 832 3.36 25.32 -37.40
N VAL A 833 2.41 25.20 -38.35
CA VAL A 833 2.73 24.84 -39.74
C VAL A 833 3.53 25.93 -40.43
N GLU A 834 3.18 27.20 -40.26
CA GLU A 834 3.96 28.32 -40.80
C GLU A 834 5.43 28.27 -40.35
N GLY A 835 5.65 27.88 -39.09
CA GLY A 835 6.98 27.70 -38.49
C GLY A 835 7.75 26.44 -38.90
N GLY A 836 7.20 25.59 -39.77
CA GLY A 836 7.89 24.39 -40.28
C GLY A 836 7.25 23.05 -39.87
N GLY A 837 6.20 23.06 -39.07
CA GLY A 837 5.52 21.84 -38.62
C GLY A 837 4.73 21.11 -39.73
N LEU A 838 4.40 19.84 -39.47
CA LEU A 838 3.49 19.03 -40.28
C LEU A 838 2.13 18.90 -39.59
N LEU A 839 1.04 19.31 -40.26
CA LEU A 839 -0.32 19.00 -39.81
C LEU A 839 -0.92 17.85 -40.62
N LEU A 840 -1.36 16.80 -39.93
CA LEU A 840 -2.13 15.69 -40.51
C LEU A 840 -3.60 15.84 -40.10
N ALA A 841 -4.54 15.68 -41.02
CA ALA A 841 -5.96 15.71 -40.76
C ALA A 841 -6.70 14.69 -41.65
N ASP A 842 -7.94 14.35 -41.30
CA ASP A 842 -8.76 13.41 -42.08
C ASP A 842 -10.25 13.82 -42.13
N CYS A 843 -10.55 15.06 -41.74
CA CYS A 843 -11.89 15.65 -41.82
C CYS A 843 -11.82 16.99 -42.56
N ALA A 844 -12.53 17.10 -43.68
CA ALA A 844 -12.60 18.34 -44.47
C ALA A 844 -13.59 19.36 -43.89
N ASP A 845 -14.63 18.89 -43.21
CA ASP A 845 -15.77 19.70 -42.74
C ASP A 845 -15.57 20.19 -41.29
N MET A 846 -14.45 20.87 -41.04
CA MET A 846 -14.14 21.39 -39.70
C MET A 846 -14.93 22.66 -39.38
N GLN A 847 -15.42 22.76 -38.15
CA GLN A 847 -16.20 23.87 -37.60
C GLN A 847 -15.53 24.43 -36.35
N ASP A 848 -15.86 25.69 -36.02
CA ASP A 848 -15.44 26.31 -34.77
C ASP A 848 -16.35 25.94 -33.60
N GLU A 849 -16.01 26.45 -32.41
CA GLU A 849 -16.72 26.16 -31.17
C GLU A 849 -18.14 26.76 -31.10
N GLU A 850 -18.52 27.58 -32.08
CA GLU A 850 -19.87 28.12 -32.33
C GLU A 850 -20.64 27.34 -33.43
N GLY A 851 -20.00 26.38 -34.10
CA GLY A 851 -20.58 25.59 -35.19
C GLY A 851 -20.47 26.24 -36.57
N ALA A 852 -19.74 27.36 -36.71
CA ALA A 852 -19.48 27.96 -38.01
C ALA A 852 -18.34 27.22 -38.73
N PRO A 853 -18.43 27.00 -40.06
CA PRO A 853 -17.34 26.39 -40.82
C PRO A 853 -16.05 27.19 -40.68
N LEU A 854 -14.94 26.51 -40.40
CA LEU A 854 -13.63 27.16 -40.39
C LEU A 854 -13.21 27.45 -41.84
N ALA A 855 -12.73 28.67 -42.13
CA ALA A 855 -12.45 29.10 -43.50
C ALA A 855 -11.15 28.53 -44.13
N TRP A 856 -10.28 27.94 -43.31
CA TRP A 856 -8.97 27.47 -43.72
C TRP A 856 -8.87 26.08 -44.41
N PRO A 857 -9.78 25.08 -44.37
CA PRO A 857 -9.49 23.76 -44.95
C PRO A 857 -9.09 23.79 -46.44
N GLU A 858 -9.80 24.53 -47.29
CA GLU A 858 -9.43 24.68 -48.70
C GLU A 858 -8.17 25.53 -48.89
N ALA A 859 -8.05 26.62 -48.13
CA ALA A 859 -6.92 27.54 -48.17
C ALA A 859 -5.64 26.97 -47.53
N PHE A 860 -5.74 25.88 -46.77
CA PHE A 860 -4.67 25.32 -45.96
C PHE A 860 -4.22 23.96 -46.48
N PHE A 861 -5.13 23.07 -46.88
CA PHE A 861 -4.80 21.74 -47.42
C PHE A 861 -4.76 21.67 -48.95
N GLY A 862 -5.33 22.68 -49.64
CA GLY A 862 -5.43 22.72 -51.10
C GLY A 862 -6.58 21.86 -51.64
N THR A 863 -6.67 21.78 -52.97
CA THR A 863 -7.78 21.13 -53.68
C THR A 863 -7.37 19.90 -54.49
N ALA A 864 -6.07 19.73 -54.77
CA ALA A 864 -5.56 18.60 -55.54
C ALA A 864 -5.39 17.35 -54.66
N GLU A 865 -6.04 16.27 -55.04
CA GLU A 865 -5.91 14.96 -54.39
C GLU A 865 -4.89 14.08 -55.11
N THR A 866 -4.05 13.40 -54.32
CA THR A 866 -3.06 12.44 -54.81
C THR A 866 -3.35 11.06 -54.20
N PRO A 867 -3.35 9.96 -54.99
CA PRO A 867 -3.50 8.62 -54.44
C PRO A 867 -2.41 8.31 -53.41
N VAL A 868 -2.77 7.68 -52.29
CA VAL A 868 -1.83 7.20 -51.27
C VAL A 868 -1.72 5.68 -51.35
N PHE A 869 -2.83 4.97 -51.11
CA PHE A 869 -2.95 3.52 -51.30
C PHE A 869 -4.42 3.11 -51.36
N GLY A 870 -4.74 2.05 -52.12
CA GLY A 870 -6.11 1.56 -52.23
C GLY A 870 -7.13 2.67 -52.55
N PRO A 871 -8.22 2.83 -51.78
CA PRO A 871 -9.20 3.90 -51.97
C PRO A 871 -8.81 5.24 -51.29
N PHE A 872 -7.65 5.33 -50.64
CA PHE A 872 -7.23 6.54 -49.93
C PHE A 872 -6.43 7.47 -50.82
N ALA A 873 -6.84 8.74 -50.84
CA ALA A 873 -6.12 9.86 -51.39
C ALA A 873 -5.77 10.88 -50.30
N ALA A 874 -4.84 11.77 -50.58
CA ALA A 874 -4.50 12.88 -49.71
C ALA A 874 -4.34 14.19 -50.48
N ARG A 875 -4.83 15.29 -49.90
CA ARG A 875 -4.52 16.66 -50.33
C ARG A 875 -3.27 17.13 -49.62
N ARG A 876 -2.28 17.55 -50.39
CA ARG A 876 -0.96 17.96 -49.90
C ARG A 876 -0.75 19.42 -50.23
N ARG A 877 -0.32 20.21 -49.25
CA ARG A 877 0.04 21.61 -49.47
C ARG A 877 1.21 22.05 -48.60
N ARG A 878 2.04 22.92 -49.17
CA ARG A 878 3.04 23.68 -48.42
C ARG A 878 2.39 24.96 -47.90
N PHE A 879 2.54 25.22 -46.61
CA PHE A 879 1.99 26.41 -45.97
C PHE A 879 3.07 27.02 -45.07
N GLY A 880 3.52 28.24 -45.41
CA GLY A 880 4.75 28.80 -44.83
C GLY A 880 5.96 27.89 -45.02
N ALA A 881 6.70 27.63 -43.95
CA ALA A 881 7.84 26.70 -43.96
C ALA A 881 7.43 25.22 -43.84
N GLY A 882 6.21 24.93 -43.38
CA GLY A 882 5.72 23.58 -43.10
C GLY A 882 4.82 22.99 -44.17
N ARG A 883 4.13 21.91 -43.80
CA ARG A 883 3.29 21.11 -44.70
C ARG A 883 1.99 20.67 -44.04
N THR A 884 0.99 20.41 -44.87
CA THR A 884 -0.33 19.96 -44.43
C THR A 884 -0.79 18.80 -45.30
N LEU A 885 -1.33 17.75 -44.67
CA LEU A 885 -1.93 16.60 -45.34
C LEU A 885 -3.35 16.37 -44.83
N LEU A 886 -4.31 16.27 -45.75
CA LEU A 886 -5.69 15.88 -45.46
C LEU A 886 -6.02 14.57 -46.18
N PHE A 887 -6.27 13.51 -45.42
CA PHE A 887 -6.63 12.18 -45.95
C PHE A 887 -8.12 12.09 -46.28
N THR A 888 -8.45 11.37 -47.35
CA THR A 888 -9.83 11.11 -47.78
C THR A 888 -9.93 9.71 -48.40
N PRO A 889 -10.86 8.84 -47.96
CA PRO A 889 -11.77 9.00 -46.82
C PRO A 889 -11.03 9.04 -45.47
N GLY A 890 -11.77 9.33 -44.38
CA GLY A 890 -11.20 9.52 -43.04
C GLY A 890 -10.38 8.32 -42.55
N ILE A 891 -9.09 8.53 -42.29
CA ILE A 891 -8.13 7.46 -42.05
C ILE A 891 -8.28 6.83 -40.66
N ALA A 892 -8.62 7.61 -39.62
CA ALA A 892 -8.82 7.06 -38.28
C ALA A 892 -10.08 6.21 -38.18
N GLU A 893 -11.14 6.57 -38.91
CA GLU A 893 -12.36 5.78 -39.02
C GLU A 893 -12.07 4.42 -39.70
N ALA A 894 -11.35 4.45 -40.82
CA ALA A 894 -10.94 3.24 -41.51
C ALA A 894 -10.05 2.34 -40.65
N TYR A 895 -9.15 2.92 -39.86
CA TYR A 895 -8.33 2.17 -38.92
C TYR A 895 -9.16 1.50 -37.84
N ARG A 896 -10.14 2.21 -37.27
CA ARG A 896 -11.07 1.63 -36.30
C ARG A 896 -11.83 0.44 -36.88
N GLN A 897 -12.32 0.57 -38.12
CA GLN A 897 -13.04 -0.50 -38.81
C GLN A 897 -12.13 -1.70 -39.08
N ALA A 898 -10.90 -1.47 -39.55
CA ALA A 898 -9.92 -2.52 -39.79
C ALA A 898 -9.57 -3.30 -38.52
N VAL A 899 -9.26 -2.59 -37.41
CA VAL A 899 -8.98 -3.22 -36.12
C VAL A 899 -10.19 -3.98 -35.59
N GLY A 900 -11.39 -3.38 -35.65
CA GLY A 900 -12.63 -4.04 -35.20
C GLY A 900 -13.00 -5.29 -36.02
N ALA A 901 -12.61 -5.34 -37.29
CA ALA A 901 -12.78 -6.50 -38.17
C ALA A 901 -11.64 -7.52 -38.08
N GLY A 902 -10.55 -7.23 -37.35
CA GLY A 902 -9.34 -8.07 -37.31
C GLY A 902 -8.52 -8.05 -38.60
N ASP A 903 -8.70 -7.05 -39.48
CA ASP A 903 -7.94 -6.90 -40.73
C ASP A 903 -6.56 -6.29 -40.48
N ALA A 904 -5.61 -7.16 -40.15
CA ALA A 904 -4.23 -6.77 -39.88
C ALA A 904 -3.52 -6.14 -41.09
N VAL A 905 -3.93 -6.48 -42.31
CA VAL A 905 -3.31 -5.95 -43.54
C VAL A 905 -3.74 -4.50 -43.75
N ALA A 906 -5.04 -4.22 -43.70
CA ALA A 906 -5.55 -2.86 -43.82
C ALA A 906 -5.02 -1.96 -42.70
N ALA A 907 -5.01 -2.44 -41.45
CA ALA A 907 -4.44 -1.71 -40.32
C ALA A 907 -2.95 -1.37 -40.54
N ARG A 908 -2.17 -2.29 -41.12
CA ARG A 908 -0.75 -2.07 -41.44
C ARG A 908 -0.55 -1.03 -42.55
N GLU A 909 -1.32 -1.08 -43.63
CA GLU A 909 -1.21 -0.09 -44.73
C GLU A 909 -1.59 1.32 -44.25
N LEU A 910 -2.63 1.44 -43.40
CA LEU A 910 -3.02 2.71 -42.78
C LEU A 910 -1.88 3.29 -41.91
N ARG A 911 -1.25 2.47 -41.07
CA ARG A 911 -0.09 2.88 -40.26
C ARG A 911 1.10 3.29 -41.14
N ARG A 912 1.36 2.53 -42.20
CA ARG A 912 2.44 2.81 -43.16
C ARG A 912 2.24 4.17 -43.84
N ALA A 913 1.02 4.48 -44.29
CA ALA A 913 0.71 5.77 -44.90
C ALA A 913 1.04 6.95 -43.99
N ILE A 914 0.74 6.84 -42.68
CA ILE A 914 1.11 7.87 -41.71
C ILE A 914 2.63 7.90 -41.47
N ALA A 915 3.27 6.74 -41.32
CA ALA A 915 4.71 6.65 -41.10
C ALA A 915 5.52 7.25 -42.27
N ASP A 916 5.10 6.98 -43.51
CA ASP A 916 5.72 7.52 -44.72
C ASP A 916 5.55 9.05 -44.76
N ALA A 917 4.37 9.57 -44.42
CA ALA A 917 4.13 11.02 -44.35
C ALA A 917 5.01 11.72 -43.29
N LEU A 918 5.22 11.10 -42.13
CA LEU A 918 6.12 11.59 -41.09
C LEU A 918 7.57 11.59 -41.58
N ALA A 919 8.02 10.48 -42.17
CA ALA A 919 9.37 10.30 -42.68
C ALA A 919 9.72 11.28 -43.81
N GLU A 920 8.79 11.52 -44.74
CA GLU A 920 8.92 12.51 -45.83
C GLU A 920 9.11 13.95 -45.33
N HIS A 921 8.67 14.24 -44.11
CA HIS A 921 8.86 15.54 -43.44
C HIS A 921 10.05 15.53 -42.46
N GLY A 922 10.79 14.43 -42.37
CA GLY A 922 11.94 14.28 -41.47
C GLY A 922 11.56 14.05 -40.02
N VAL A 923 10.30 13.72 -39.72
CA VAL A 923 9.84 13.37 -38.37
C VAL A 923 10.10 11.89 -38.15
N ARG A 924 11.09 11.58 -37.29
CA ARG A 924 11.48 10.21 -36.95
C ARG A 924 11.32 9.93 -35.46
N PRO A 925 10.93 8.70 -35.05
CA PRO A 925 10.98 8.30 -33.65
C PRO A 925 12.40 8.33 -33.09
N LEU A 926 12.51 8.57 -31.79
CA LEU A 926 13.79 8.45 -31.07
C LEU A 926 14.23 6.99 -30.89
N ALA A 927 13.26 6.08 -30.77
CA ALA A 927 13.47 4.63 -30.77
C ALA A 927 12.29 3.93 -31.44
N ARG A 928 12.55 2.82 -32.14
CA ARG A 928 11.51 2.02 -32.80
C ARG A 928 11.85 0.54 -32.76
N ALA A 929 10.90 -0.30 -32.37
CA ALA A 929 10.99 -1.75 -32.53
C ALA A 929 10.50 -2.17 -33.93
N ASP A 930 11.13 -3.19 -34.50
CA ASP A 930 10.69 -3.83 -35.75
C ASP A 930 9.50 -4.77 -35.58
N ASP A 931 9.29 -5.31 -34.37
CA ASP A 931 8.12 -6.12 -33.99
C ASP A 931 6.98 -5.23 -33.46
N PRO A 932 5.79 -5.22 -34.10
CA PRO A 932 4.65 -4.40 -33.68
C PRO A 932 4.01 -4.85 -32.35
N CYS A 933 4.33 -6.05 -31.84
CA CYS A 933 3.91 -6.50 -30.51
C CYS A 933 4.81 -5.98 -29.39
N VAL A 934 5.90 -5.29 -29.73
CA VAL A 934 6.85 -4.73 -28.76
C VAL A 934 6.73 -3.22 -28.72
N GLU A 935 6.48 -2.69 -27.54
CA GLU A 935 6.55 -1.26 -27.26
C GLU A 935 7.92 -0.89 -26.70
N VAL A 936 8.45 0.26 -27.12
CA VAL A 936 9.68 0.84 -26.59
C VAL A 936 9.46 2.30 -26.20
N GLY A 937 10.04 2.70 -25.07
CA GLY A 937 10.02 4.07 -24.58
C GLY A 937 11.38 4.48 -24.07
N LEU A 938 11.81 5.69 -24.41
CA LEU A 938 13.07 6.26 -23.95
C LEU A 938 12.86 7.17 -22.76
N ARG A 939 13.86 7.25 -21.89
CA ARG A 939 13.94 8.23 -20.81
C ARG A 939 15.34 8.82 -20.78
N ALA A 940 15.44 10.13 -20.63
CA ALA A 940 16.69 10.85 -20.54
C ALA A 940 17.08 11.05 -19.06
N CYS A 941 18.33 10.74 -18.75
CA CYS A 941 19.00 11.12 -17.51
C CYS A 941 19.99 12.27 -17.79
N ALA A 942 20.58 12.83 -16.73
CA ALA A 942 21.68 13.78 -16.89
C ALA A 942 22.94 13.13 -17.51
N ALA A 943 23.83 13.97 -18.06
CA ALA A 943 25.14 13.57 -18.59
C ALA A 943 25.08 12.49 -19.71
N ASP A 944 24.17 12.64 -20.67
CA ASP A 944 24.06 11.78 -21.87
C ASP A 944 23.78 10.29 -21.60
N THR A 945 23.16 9.99 -20.45
CA THR A 945 22.67 8.64 -20.12
C THR A 945 21.21 8.49 -20.54
N TRP A 946 20.90 7.41 -21.23
CA TRP A 946 19.54 7.09 -21.66
C TRP A 946 19.07 5.78 -21.04
N LEU A 947 17.78 5.70 -20.74
CA LEU A 947 17.11 4.46 -20.39
C LEU A 947 16.15 4.08 -21.52
N LEU A 948 16.17 2.82 -21.91
CA LEU A 948 15.22 2.21 -22.82
C LEU A 948 14.35 1.24 -22.01
N ALA A 949 13.06 1.53 -21.90
CA ALA A 949 12.07 0.57 -21.42
C ALA A 949 11.47 -0.15 -22.63
N ALA A 950 11.37 -1.48 -22.56
CA ALA A 950 10.76 -2.29 -23.60
C ALA A 950 9.76 -3.29 -23.00
N VAL A 951 8.66 -3.52 -23.71
CA VAL A 951 7.54 -4.35 -23.24
C VAL A 951 7.06 -5.23 -24.38
N ASN A 952 6.83 -6.50 -24.11
CA ASN A 952 6.18 -7.42 -25.04
C ASN A 952 4.71 -7.60 -24.66
N HIS A 953 3.82 -7.22 -25.56
CA HIS A 953 2.36 -7.30 -25.37
C HIS A 953 1.74 -8.61 -25.89
N SER A 954 2.58 -9.55 -26.34
CA SER A 954 2.11 -10.85 -26.86
C SER A 954 2.29 -11.98 -25.86
N ASP A 955 1.59 -13.07 -26.14
CA ASP A 955 1.58 -14.34 -25.41
C ASP A 955 2.80 -15.23 -25.67
N VAL A 956 3.70 -14.81 -26.56
CA VAL A 956 4.93 -15.52 -26.92
C VAL A 956 6.16 -14.66 -26.69
N ALA A 957 7.29 -15.29 -26.39
CA ALA A 957 8.55 -14.58 -26.24
C ALA A 957 8.97 -13.93 -27.57
N ARG A 958 9.49 -12.70 -27.50
CA ARG A 958 9.92 -11.93 -28.68
C ARG A 958 11.39 -11.58 -28.63
N LYS A 959 11.98 -11.39 -29.82
CA LYS A 959 13.36 -10.92 -30.00
C LYS A 959 13.43 -9.71 -30.96
N PRO A 960 12.81 -8.57 -30.60
CA PRO A 960 12.79 -7.38 -31.45
C PRO A 960 14.20 -6.81 -31.65
N ARG A 961 14.42 -6.24 -32.84
CA ARG A 961 15.49 -5.28 -33.09
C ARG A 961 14.95 -3.87 -32.86
N VAL A 962 15.60 -3.12 -31.97
CA VAL A 962 15.24 -1.75 -31.60
C VAL A 962 16.24 -0.79 -32.22
N GLU A 963 15.77 0.03 -33.16
CA GLU A 963 16.54 1.10 -33.79
C GLU A 963 16.46 2.39 -32.97
N LEU A 964 17.56 3.14 -32.90
CA LEU A 964 17.66 4.41 -32.19
C LEU A 964 18.01 5.54 -33.17
N ASP A 965 17.54 6.76 -32.90
CA ASP A 965 17.87 7.91 -33.74
C ASP A 965 19.37 8.29 -33.61
N PRO A 966 20.20 8.11 -34.66
CA PRO A 966 21.63 8.38 -34.61
C PRO A 966 21.97 9.87 -34.45
N ALA A 967 21.02 10.77 -34.69
CA ALA A 967 21.21 12.20 -34.49
C ALA A 967 21.17 12.59 -33.00
N VAL A 968 20.54 11.76 -32.16
CA VAL A 968 20.30 12.07 -30.75
C VAL A 968 20.99 11.07 -29.83
N ILE A 969 21.02 9.78 -30.19
CA ILE A 969 21.44 8.70 -29.30
C ILE A 969 22.54 7.89 -29.98
N ARG A 970 23.73 7.89 -29.37
CA ARG A 970 24.91 7.18 -29.86
C ARG A 970 25.50 6.34 -28.73
N PRO A 971 24.88 5.18 -28.42
CA PRO A 971 25.35 4.37 -27.32
C PRO A 971 26.60 3.59 -27.74
N ALA A 972 27.65 3.63 -26.94
CA ALA A 972 28.80 2.74 -27.10
C ALA A 972 28.54 1.37 -26.45
N CYS A 973 27.69 1.32 -25.41
CA CYS A 973 27.31 0.09 -24.74
C CYS A 973 25.93 0.18 -24.10
N ALA A 974 25.30 -0.98 -23.87
CA ALA A 974 24.01 -1.12 -23.24
C ALA A 974 23.98 -2.28 -22.23
N PHE A 975 23.16 -2.16 -21.19
CA PHE A 975 23.01 -3.19 -20.15
C PHE A 975 21.58 -3.28 -19.65
N GLY A 976 21.11 -4.49 -19.33
CA GLY A 976 19.85 -4.68 -18.60
C GLY A 976 20.02 -4.28 -17.13
N LEU A 977 19.25 -3.31 -16.64
CA LEU A 977 19.36 -2.83 -15.25
C LEU A 977 18.87 -3.86 -14.22
N SER A 978 17.91 -4.71 -14.60
CA SER A 978 17.41 -5.78 -13.74
C SER A 978 18.35 -6.99 -13.70
N THR A 979 19.01 -7.31 -14.83
CA THR A 979 19.84 -8.51 -14.99
C THR A 979 21.34 -8.24 -14.77
N GLY A 980 21.82 -7.01 -14.99
CA GLY A 980 23.24 -6.68 -15.02
C GLY A 980 23.98 -7.31 -16.21
N GLU A 981 23.25 -7.75 -17.25
CA GLU A 981 23.82 -8.39 -18.43
C GLU A 981 24.03 -7.37 -19.56
N PRO A 982 25.15 -7.45 -20.30
CA PRO A 982 25.39 -6.58 -21.45
C PRO A 982 24.43 -6.93 -22.59
N VAL A 983 23.96 -5.90 -23.29
CA VAL A 983 23.19 -6.02 -24.53
C VAL A 983 24.07 -5.57 -25.69
N ALA A 984 24.14 -6.38 -26.74
CA ALA A 984 24.91 -6.04 -27.93
C ALA A 984 24.33 -4.79 -28.61
N VAL A 985 25.20 -3.82 -28.88
CA VAL A 985 24.88 -2.62 -29.63
C VAL A 985 25.47 -2.75 -31.04
N GLU A 986 24.61 -2.81 -32.04
CA GLU A 986 24.98 -2.82 -33.46
C GLU A 986 25.25 -1.38 -33.91
N HIS A 987 26.41 -1.14 -34.52
CA HIS A 987 26.88 0.18 -34.96
C HIS A 987 26.97 0.26 -36.49
N GLU A 988 25.92 -0.20 -37.18
CA GLU A 988 25.78 -0.01 -38.64
C GLU A 988 25.34 1.44 -38.94
N ASP A 989 24.63 1.69 -40.05
CA ASP A 989 24.14 3.04 -40.41
C ASP A 989 23.19 3.65 -39.37
N VAL A 990 22.49 2.80 -38.60
CA VAL A 990 21.59 3.19 -37.51
C VAL A 990 21.91 2.33 -36.27
N PRO A 991 22.17 2.95 -35.09
CA PRO A 991 22.45 2.21 -33.87
C PRO A 991 21.24 1.38 -33.46
N ALA A 992 21.46 0.09 -33.19
CA ALA A 992 20.39 -0.84 -32.85
C ALA A 992 20.75 -1.84 -31.74
N LEU A 993 19.72 -2.41 -31.12
CA LEU A 993 19.80 -3.37 -30.02
C LEU A 993 18.87 -4.55 -30.32
N THR A 994 19.32 -5.78 -30.05
CA THR A 994 18.44 -6.96 -30.07
C THR A 994 18.09 -7.35 -28.64
N LEU A 995 16.79 -7.36 -28.29
CA LEU A 995 16.31 -7.59 -26.92
C LEU A 995 15.57 -8.92 -26.82
N GLY A 996 15.80 -9.72 -25.77
CA GLY A 996 14.98 -10.89 -25.47
C GLY A 996 13.89 -10.56 -24.45
N LEU A 997 12.62 -10.62 -24.84
CA LEU A 997 11.48 -10.25 -23.99
C LEU A 997 10.52 -11.43 -23.77
N PRO A 998 10.23 -11.83 -22.51
CA PRO A 998 9.22 -12.84 -22.22
C PRO A 998 7.80 -12.40 -22.62
N PRO A 999 6.83 -13.31 -22.74
CA PRO A 999 5.41 -12.96 -22.90
C PRO A 999 4.91 -12.03 -21.80
N HIS A 1000 4.15 -10.98 -22.16
CA HIS A 1000 3.53 -10.04 -21.21
C HIS A 1000 4.48 -9.47 -20.13
N ASP A 1001 5.77 -9.35 -20.45
CA ASP A 1001 6.82 -8.86 -19.56
C ASP A 1001 7.72 -7.87 -20.31
N GLY A 1002 8.64 -7.23 -19.59
CA GLY A 1002 9.49 -6.20 -20.12
C GLY A 1002 10.82 -6.04 -19.35
N GLY A 1003 11.54 -5.00 -19.71
CA GLY A 1003 12.83 -4.68 -19.10
C GLY A 1003 13.19 -3.21 -19.23
N VAL A 1004 14.11 -2.76 -18.37
CA VAL A 1004 14.74 -1.44 -18.46
C VAL A 1004 16.22 -1.65 -18.75
N PHE A 1005 16.70 -1.00 -19.80
CA PHE A 1005 18.07 -1.07 -20.28
C PHE A 1005 18.70 0.31 -20.19
N VAL A 1006 19.93 0.40 -19.69
CA VAL A 1006 20.71 1.65 -19.70
C VAL A 1006 21.59 1.69 -20.93
N LEU A 1007 21.68 2.86 -21.56
CA LEU A 1007 22.49 3.13 -22.73
C LEU A 1007 23.52 4.22 -22.36
N TYR A 1008 24.80 3.90 -22.51
CA TYR A 1008 25.88 4.85 -22.24
C TYR A 1008 26.62 5.22 -23.52
N ALA A 1009 26.99 6.49 -23.65
CA ALA A 1009 27.86 6.99 -24.70
C ALA A 1009 29.31 6.47 -24.57
N GLU A 1010 29.70 5.99 -23.38
CA GLU A 1010 31.03 5.48 -23.08
C GLU A 1010 30.95 4.27 -22.14
N ARG A 1011 31.85 3.31 -22.29
CA ARG A 1011 31.90 2.13 -21.43
C ARG A 1011 32.68 2.43 -20.13
N PRO A 1012 32.09 2.18 -18.93
CA PRO A 1012 32.85 2.25 -17.69
C PRO A 1012 33.90 1.14 -17.64
N PHE A 1013 35.09 1.45 -17.14
CA PHE A 1013 36.24 0.52 -17.08
C PHE A 1013 36.58 0.08 -15.66
N THR A 1014 36.68 1.01 -14.71
CA THR A 1014 37.07 0.70 -13.32
C THR A 1014 36.46 1.64 -12.29
N LEU A 1015 36.65 1.30 -11.00
CA LEU A 1015 36.28 2.15 -9.88
C LEU A 1015 37.50 2.65 -9.11
N ARG A 1016 37.37 3.83 -8.50
CA ARG A 1016 38.26 4.33 -7.45
C ARG A 1016 37.42 4.82 -6.27
N LEU A 1017 37.86 4.52 -5.06
CA LEU A 1017 37.23 4.95 -3.82
C LEU A 1017 38.25 5.73 -2.99
N GLU A 1018 37.93 6.99 -2.71
CA GLU A 1018 38.71 7.91 -1.90
C GLU A 1018 37.95 8.13 -0.58
N ALA A 1019 38.61 7.94 0.56
CA ALA A 1019 38.04 8.14 1.88
C ALA A 1019 39.17 8.52 2.87
N PRO A 1020 38.88 9.31 3.92
CA PRO A 1020 39.85 9.65 4.95
C PRO A 1020 40.30 8.42 5.72
N GLU A 1021 41.50 8.47 6.32
CA GLU A 1021 42.00 7.40 7.15
C GLU A 1021 41.27 7.30 8.49
N ARG A 1022 40.90 8.44 9.07
CA ARG A 1022 40.28 8.53 10.39
C ARG A 1022 39.12 9.52 10.37
N VAL A 1023 38.05 9.20 11.10
CA VAL A 1023 36.86 10.05 11.26
C VAL A 1023 36.42 10.05 12.72
N ALA A 1024 36.04 11.21 13.26
CA ALA A 1024 35.48 11.31 14.61
C ALA A 1024 34.02 10.82 14.64
N ALA A 1025 33.67 9.99 15.62
CA ALA A 1025 32.30 9.53 15.84
C ALA A 1025 31.38 10.67 16.34
N ARG A 1026 31.86 11.46 17.31
CA ARG A 1026 31.09 12.60 17.86
C ARG A 1026 31.27 13.83 16.97
N GLY A 1027 30.19 14.22 16.29
CA GLY A 1027 30.15 15.44 15.47
C GLY A 1027 30.90 15.34 14.13
N GLY A 1028 31.51 14.21 13.81
CA GLY A 1028 32.15 13.97 12.51
C GLY A 1028 31.20 13.42 11.45
N ALA A 1029 31.69 13.34 10.22
CA ALA A 1029 30.97 12.81 9.07
C ALA A 1029 31.81 11.82 8.28
N LEU A 1030 31.21 10.69 7.92
CA LEU A 1030 31.78 9.72 7.01
C LEU A 1030 31.76 10.32 5.60
N SER A 1031 32.91 10.85 5.18
CA SER A 1031 33.08 11.48 3.87
C SER A 1031 33.83 10.55 2.93
N TYR A 1032 33.33 10.35 1.72
CA TYR A 1032 34.03 9.57 0.69
C TYR A 1032 33.64 10.03 -0.71
N ARG A 1033 34.53 9.73 -1.66
CA ARG A 1033 34.36 10.04 -3.07
C ARG A 1033 34.57 8.78 -3.90
N VAL A 1034 33.58 8.45 -4.72
CA VAL A 1034 33.61 7.33 -5.66
C VAL A 1034 33.76 7.90 -7.06
N LEU A 1035 34.71 7.35 -7.80
CA LEU A 1035 34.94 7.67 -9.21
C LEU A 1035 34.72 6.41 -10.04
N VAL A 1036 33.77 6.48 -10.98
CA VAL A 1036 33.62 5.53 -12.07
C VAL A 1036 34.48 6.03 -13.21
N LEU A 1037 35.51 5.26 -13.58
CA LEU A 1037 36.54 5.70 -14.51
C LEU A 1037 36.40 4.96 -15.85
N ASN A 1038 36.68 5.66 -16.93
CA ASN A 1038 36.83 5.08 -18.26
C ASN A 1038 38.22 4.44 -18.46
N GLU A 1039 38.48 3.91 -19.66
CA GLU A 1039 39.76 3.26 -19.99
C GLU A 1039 40.96 4.22 -19.90
N SER A 1040 40.73 5.52 -20.12
CA SER A 1040 41.76 6.56 -19.99
C SER A 1040 42.05 6.99 -18.55
N GLY A 1041 41.30 6.46 -17.57
CA GLY A 1041 41.44 6.80 -16.14
C GLY A 1041 40.77 8.12 -15.73
N GLN A 1042 39.96 8.72 -16.60
CA GLN A 1042 39.13 9.90 -16.30
C GLN A 1042 37.72 9.46 -15.84
N PRO A 1043 36.96 10.32 -15.12
CA PRO A 1043 35.56 10.02 -14.80
C PRO A 1043 34.75 9.71 -16.07
N ALA A 1044 34.12 8.53 -16.09
CA ALA A 1044 33.31 8.08 -17.21
C ALA A 1044 32.06 8.97 -17.33
N HIS A 1045 31.75 9.39 -18.56
CA HIS A 1045 30.54 10.17 -18.80
C HIS A 1045 29.28 9.37 -18.43
N GLY A 1046 28.24 10.05 -17.96
CA GLY A 1046 26.97 9.43 -17.60
C GLY A 1046 26.66 9.28 -16.11
N CYS A 1047 25.45 8.80 -15.85
CA CYS A 1047 24.92 8.48 -14.53
C CYS A 1047 25.08 6.98 -14.25
N HIS A 1048 26.03 6.61 -13.39
CA HIS A 1048 26.38 5.22 -13.13
C HIS A 1048 25.83 4.76 -11.77
N ILE A 1049 25.19 3.58 -11.72
CA ILE A 1049 24.74 2.99 -10.45
C ILE A 1049 25.93 2.30 -9.78
N VAL A 1050 26.22 2.71 -8.56
CA VAL A 1050 27.20 2.05 -7.68
C VAL A 1050 26.51 1.56 -6.41
N ARG A 1051 26.85 0.36 -5.97
CA ARG A 1051 26.38 -0.21 -4.71
C ARG A 1051 27.46 -0.01 -3.64
N LEU A 1052 27.14 0.79 -2.63
CA LEU A 1052 28.00 0.98 -1.49
C LEU A 1052 27.54 0.08 -0.34
N ARG A 1053 28.50 -0.64 0.24
CA ARG A 1053 28.35 -1.39 1.49
C ARG A 1053 29.29 -0.79 2.52
N VAL A 1054 28.74 -0.40 3.66
CA VAL A 1054 29.51 0.08 4.82
C VAL A 1054 29.40 -0.97 5.91
N THR A 1055 30.53 -1.40 6.47
CA THR A 1055 30.57 -2.41 7.53
C THR A 1055 31.30 -1.83 8.73
N ASP A 1056 30.69 -1.90 9.91
CA ASP A 1056 31.27 -1.40 11.15
C ASP A 1056 32.37 -2.33 11.71
N ALA A 1057 33.00 -1.91 12.80
CA ALA A 1057 34.10 -2.65 13.44
C ALA A 1057 33.71 -4.04 13.98
N ALA A 1058 32.40 -4.33 14.12
CA ALA A 1058 31.91 -5.65 14.54
C ALA A 1058 31.53 -6.54 13.35
N GLY A 1059 31.69 -6.06 12.11
CA GLY A 1059 31.30 -6.79 10.91
C GLY A 1059 29.84 -6.61 10.52
N HIS A 1060 29.08 -5.72 11.17
CA HIS A 1060 27.69 -5.47 10.81
C HIS A 1060 27.58 -4.45 9.69
N GLU A 1061 26.70 -4.71 8.72
CA GLU A 1061 26.40 -3.76 7.65
C GLU A 1061 25.59 -2.59 8.18
N ARG A 1062 25.93 -1.38 7.72
CA ARG A 1062 25.32 -0.11 8.10
C ARG A 1062 24.60 0.49 6.89
N PRO A 1063 23.36 0.05 6.60
CA PRO A 1063 22.61 0.45 5.41
C PRO A 1063 22.35 1.96 5.34
N GLU A 1064 22.29 2.64 6.48
CA GLU A 1064 22.11 4.10 6.58
C GLU A 1064 23.26 4.89 5.93
N TYR A 1065 24.46 4.32 5.86
CA TYR A 1065 25.61 4.93 5.18
C TYR A 1065 25.89 4.32 3.81
N GLY A 1066 25.15 3.28 3.42
CA GLY A 1066 25.33 2.49 2.21
C GLY A 1066 24.15 2.56 1.24
N GLY A 1067 23.97 1.48 0.47
CA GLY A 1067 22.89 1.30 -0.49
C GLY A 1067 23.28 1.60 -1.94
N GLU A 1068 22.29 1.60 -2.81
CA GLU A 1068 22.47 1.99 -4.21
C GLU A 1068 22.56 3.52 -4.32
N ARG A 1069 23.55 3.99 -5.07
CA ARG A 1069 23.85 5.41 -5.29
C ARG A 1069 24.13 5.63 -6.78
N VAL A 1070 23.99 6.88 -7.22
CA VAL A 1070 24.26 7.25 -8.62
C VAL A 1070 25.40 8.26 -8.68
N ALA A 1071 26.50 7.86 -9.32
CA ALA A 1071 27.62 8.72 -9.66
C ALA A 1071 27.31 9.49 -10.95
N ALA A 1072 27.05 10.79 -10.83
CA ALA A 1072 26.70 11.66 -11.94
C ALA A 1072 27.98 12.19 -12.61
N GLY A 1073 28.12 12.01 -13.91
CA GLY A 1073 29.37 12.30 -14.62
C GLY A 1073 30.53 11.44 -14.10
N GLY A 1074 30.24 10.23 -13.67
CA GLY A 1074 31.24 9.31 -13.09
C GLY A 1074 31.74 9.70 -11.70
N VAL A 1075 31.15 10.71 -11.03
CA VAL A 1075 31.56 11.16 -9.70
C VAL A 1075 30.40 11.05 -8.70
N LEU A 1076 30.66 10.47 -7.54
CA LEU A 1076 29.78 10.49 -6.38
C LEU A 1076 30.57 11.00 -5.18
N GLU A 1077 30.12 12.09 -4.58
CA GLU A 1077 30.65 12.63 -3.34
C GLU A 1077 29.59 12.52 -2.25
N VAL A 1078 29.98 11.98 -1.10
CA VAL A 1078 29.08 11.78 0.03
C VAL A 1078 29.77 12.25 1.29
N ALA A 1079 29.02 12.94 2.14
CA ALA A 1079 29.41 13.32 3.49
C ALA A 1079 28.21 13.09 4.42
N GLU A 1080 28.16 11.94 5.09
CA GLU A 1080 27.06 11.58 5.98
C GLU A 1080 27.49 11.71 7.44
N PRO A 1081 26.79 12.52 8.26
CA PRO A 1081 27.13 12.66 9.67
C PRO A 1081 26.97 11.34 10.41
N LEU A 1082 27.97 11.00 11.24
CA LEU A 1082 27.96 9.80 12.08
C LEU A 1082 27.06 9.99 13.30
N ALA A 1083 26.49 8.89 13.80
CA ALA A 1083 25.76 8.92 15.05
C ALA A 1083 26.68 9.11 16.27
N VAL A 1084 26.18 9.79 17.30
CA VAL A 1084 26.96 10.11 18.52
C VAL A 1084 27.37 8.88 19.34
N ASN A 1085 26.68 7.76 19.12
CA ASN A 1085 26.93 6.45 19.73
C ASN A 1085 27.39 5.39 18.71
N GLU A 1086 28.04 5.80 17.62
CA GLU A 1086 28.65 4.85 16.69
C GLU A 1086 29.73 3.98 17.34
N ARG A 1087 29.88 2.76 16.80
CA ARG A 1087 30.93 1.83 17.24
C ARG A 1087 32.29 2.32 16.76
N LEU A 1088 33.21 2.50 17.70
CA LEU A 1088 34.60 2.85 17.41
C LEU A 1088 35.35 1.66 16.80
N GLY A 1089 36.39 1.94 16.01
CA GLY A 1089 37.27 0.94 15.41
C GLY A 1089 37.33 1.00 13.89
N ALA A 1090 37.87 -0.06 13.27
CA ALA A 1090 38.09 -0.12 11.83
C ALA A 1090 36.80 -0.49 11.08
N TRP A 1091 36.27 0.46 10.31
CA TRP A 1091 35.15 0.27 9.41
C TRP A 1091 35.65 -0.05 8.00
N THR A 1092 34.82 -0.73 7.20
CA THR A 1092 35.13 -1.02 5.79
C THR A 1092 34.07 -0.43 4.88
N LEU A 1093 34.52 0.40 3.93
CA LEU A 1093 33.74 0.86 2.79
C LEU A 1093 34.02 -0.07 1.61
N SER A 1094 32.99 -0.62 1.00
CA SER A 1094 33.09 -1.48 -0.19
C SER A 1094 32.15 -0.95 -1.26
N VAL A 1095 32.69 -0.50 -2.39
CA VAL A 1095 31.91 -0.03 -3.53
C VAL A 1095 31.99 -1.06 -4.63
N ALA A 1096 30.84 -1.47 -5.14
CA ALA A 1096 30.71 -2.31 -6.31
C ALA A 1096 30.01 -1.54 -7.43
N ASP A 1097 30.47 -1.71 -8.65
CA ASP A 1097 29.73 -1.28 -9.84
C ASP A 1097 29.05 -2.50 -10.42
N LEU A 1098 27.73 -2.40 -10.58
CA LEU A 1098 26.90 -3.50 -11.08
C LEU A 1098 27.28 -3.88 -12.51
N LEU A 1099 27.84 -2.93 -13.29
CA LEU A 1099 28.10 -3.10 -14.71
C LEU A 1099 29.49 -3.69 -14.98
N THR A 1100 30.55 -3.11 -14.42
CA THR A 1100 31.91 -3.65 -14.53
C THR A 1100 32.14 -4.89 -13.66
N ARG A 1101 31.22 -5.15 -12.71
CA ARG A 1101 31.36 -6.18 -11.65
C ARG A 1101 32.62 -6.01 -10.80
N ARG A 1102 33.25 -4.84 -10.84
CA ARG A 1102 34.42 -4.54 -10.01
C ARG A 1102 33.99 -4.12 -8.63
N VAL A 1103 34.84 -4.45 -7.66
CA VAL A 1103 34.65 -4.09 -6.25
C VAL A 1103 35.94 -3.46 -5.73
N VAL A 1104 35.84 -2.28 -5.14
CA VAL A 1104 36.94 -1.59 -4.46
C VAL A 1104 36.60 -1.44 -2.98
N ARG A 1105 37.61 -1.56 -2.11
CA ARG A 1105 37.45 -1.49 -0.66
C ARG A 1105 38.43 -0.51 -0.03
N ARG A 1106 38.00 0.18 1.02
CA ARG A 1106 38.82 1.12 1.80
C ARG A 1106 38.44 0.99 3.28
N ALA A 1107 39.44 0.84 4.14
CA ALA A 1107 39.23 0.85 5.59
C ALA A 1107 39.20 2.29 6.12
N VAL A 1108 38.36 2.60 7.10
CA VAL A 1108 38.29 3.92 7.76
C VAL A 1108 38.26 3.69 9.27
N GLU A 1109 39.12 4.36 10.03
CA GLU A 1109 39.13 4.24 11.48
C GLU A 1109 38.17 5.25 12.12
N VAL A 1110 37.17 4.78 12.85
CA VAL A 1110 36.23 5.63 13.60
C VAL A 1110 36.70 5.77 15.05
N VAL A 1111 37.00 7.01 15.46
CA VAL A 1111 37.62 7.34 16.76
C VAL A 1111 36.72 8.28 17.58
N SER A 1112 36.92 8.38 18.90
CA SER A 1112 36.07 9.21 19.78
C SER A 1112 36.21 10.71 19.51
N GLU A 1113 37.42 11.18 19.21
CA GLU A 1113 37.75 12.57 18.85
C GLU A 1113 38.80 12.56 17.73
N ALA A 1114 38.68 13.45 16.75
CA ALA A 1114 39.70 13.60 15.70
C ALA A 1114 40.91 14.33 16.32
N ALA A 1115 42.07 13.66 16.37
CA ALA A 1115 43.31 14.33 16.75
C ALA A 1115 43.60 15.50 15.78
N GLU A 1116 43.95 16.66 16.32
CA GLU A 1116 44.42 17.80 15.52
C GLU A 1116 45.57 17.36 14.59
N PRO A 1117 45.61 17.83 13.33
CA PRO A 1117 46.71 17.52 12.44
C PRO A 1117 48.00 18.04 13.05
N SER A 1118 48.92 17.12 13.37
CA SER A 1118 50.27 17.49 13.80
C SER A 1118 50.93 18.33 12.69
N PRO A 1119 51.53 19.49 13.01
CA PRO A 1119 52.23 20.28 12.00
C PRO A 1119 53.37 19.45 11.40
N SER A 1120 53.40 19.38 10.08
CA SER A 1120 54.46 18.77 9.30
C SER A 1120 55.82 19.39 9.67
N PRO A 1121 56.90 18.60 9.77
CA PRO A 1121 58.22 19.15 10.08
C PRO A 1121 58.67 20.00 8.89
N GLU A 1122 58.89 21.29 9.14
CA GLU A 1122 59.48 22.23 8.21
C GLU A 1122 60.77 21.67 7.61
N SER A 1123 60.78 21.55 6.29
CA SER A 1123 62.01 21.36 5.51
C SER A 1123 62.88 22.61 5.68
N LYS A 1124 63.95 22.50 6.49
CA LYS A 1124 65.04 23.47 6.46
C LYS A 1124 65.73 23.40 5.10
N SER A 1125 65.54 24.44 4.28
CA SER A 1125 66.39 24.74 3.14
C SER A 1125 67.69 25.37 3.63
N GLU A 1126 68.84 24.76 3.34
CA GLU A 1126 70.12 25.47 3.30
C GLU A 1126 70.27 26.18 1.95
N SER A 1127 70.65 27.45 2.01
CA SER A 1127 71.05 28.35 0.91
C SER A 1127 72.53 28.14 0.56
N PRO A 1128 73.11 28.73 -0.52
CA PRO A 1128 72.58 29.71 -1.49
C PRO A 1128 72.45 29.21 -2.93
#